data_AF-A0A7C2Q6H0-F1
#
_entry.id   AF-A0A7C2Q6H0-F1
#
_cell.length_a   1.000
_cell.length_b   1.000
_cell.length_c   1.000
_cell.angle_alpha   90.00
_cell.angle_beta   90.00
_cell.angle_gamma   90.00
#
_symmetry.space_group_name_H-M   'P 1'
#
loop_
_entity.id
_entity.type
_entity.pdbx_description
1 polymer ?
#
loop_
_entity_poly.entity_id
_entity_poly.type
_entity_poly.pdbx_seq_one_letter_code
_entity_poly.pdbx_strand_id
1 'polypeptide(L)'
;MMRYRLLYLLIVALLLSSSSPLVVQADRRTPLPVYAGTREQAVQAAVRDQKGVSATAILEVGSIAELNGWTFGTVGVFADNELPNVYLYLAEQRTEGWAVAIEYTDLFRAALKHIPRDLLTPEQWATLDYNPATSLQSLIELQNDRSMQISLPWPVGESRYLTQGPHGAQSAALDFAGPANATVHAARGGVAYHACPGAADTHLRIDHGNGISTNYYHLDAITVGNGQAVARWEAVGRQGTKVRCQGYVTGAHFHFWITINGQNMPIDGFEFGGWHVSGNCMIRIRDATTRCASIYFTANNTITNEGAIGSGYSIGQGSGREPVFDQAYNRHGGARNLGYPAGLVVWWGNTNPVMIQEYDGGAFGPSLLVYDRNNDPDHLRGVPAYVLRGAFRQHYQSIGGPDSWLGVPTSDEYLNTEGKPQQSFRNGFLIYHGPGNIEARSWPAPQDGQWHVQFRNYVHDVWNFQMGPTWVENQSISSRSSCWVDNAPGSEPGAMRWGVWPDYFTVRWSGRFYFDEGVYRFRAAADDRVYIRVDGNLIIEDRDWGRVNEEYTADIRLSAGYHDVVVEFIEFWGQACTDFSWTKITPEPPSNLRQTGSTTNSVSIAWQDNSNNEDGFHIYWSDGSNWHRIASVGANVTSYTIPNLNCNGYFIYRITAYNGAGESPPSNQVETWSAACPTATPTPTATPRPTLTPTPTATARPTVTPTPQPTFLFMLYLNGDNNLSRYMQNAIRNLEALTLNSNVKVVALIDSNGRGDTRRLLVQKDGRYTPNVNSWSMGELNMGDAQTLQNFVQWALTTYPSQYSYLAIASHGNGIEGFSWDDSHNRDKLTPAEVRTALHNATNGGQRKIDIVHYDACSMALLEQAYDIRSYANYLIASQNLAWAVFAYNLYVPATQLSSGDATALAGLADAIAEISADTTPRTLAGRIATLYYNHRLINSKPRTVSVLDLSQVNSTRQALDTLANALRSNLSGVTTSMQNARSAVQKFDSREPLYRIDQDDEYIDLYHWADTLERYVQNATVQSAARQVKDVVKNRLVVVNYRASGVYNDIYIELDNAHGVSLYFPRRSGSNDYEQYLDHLRFQFTRDSSWDSLLADFFGVAALPPESPFNREVLPLLIPNEVVYVPLVVRGR
;
A
#
# COMPACT_ATOMS: atom_id res chain seq x y z
N MET A 1 31.45 31.41 -29.22
CA MET A 1 30.57 32.44 -28.63
C MET A 1 30.41 33.74 -29.43
N MET A 2 31.14 34.03 -30.53
CA MET A 2 30.99 35.32 -31.26
C MET A 2 30.31 35.28 -32.63
N ARG A 3 29.98 34.08 -33.17
CA ARG A 3 29.26 33.96 -34.47
C ARG A 3 27.73 33.84 -34.36
N TYR A 4 27.18 33.69 -33.15
CA TYR A 4 25.74 33.47 -32.92
C TYR A 4 24.88 34.75 -32.81
N ARG A 5 25.48 35.95 -32.81
CA ARG A 5 24.72 37.22 -32.68
C ARG A 5 24.21 37.80 -34.00
N LEU A 6 24.80 37.46 -35.16
CA LEU A 6 24.41 38.06 -36.44
C LEU A 6 23.21 37.37 -37.11
N LEU A 7 23.03 36.06 -36.93
CA LEU A 7 21.87 35.33 -37.48
C LEU A 7 20.58 35.66 -36.71
N TYR A 8 20.71 35.96 -35.41
CA TYR A 8 19.61 36.31 -34.51
C TYR A 8 19.00 37.70 -34.82
N LEU A 9 19.79 38.64 -35.35
CA LEU A 9 19.33 40.00 -35.68
C LEU A 9 18.60 40.09 -37.03
N LEU A 10 18.88 39.18 -37.97
CA LEU A 10 18.22 39.16 -39.29
C LEU A 10 16.79 38.58 -39.24
N ILE A 11 16.51 37.68 -38.31
CA ILE A 11 15.16 37.08 -38.12
C ILE A 11 14.23 38.06 -37.37
N VAL A 12 14.77 38.87 -36.45
CA VAL A 12 14.00 39.87 -35.69
C VAL A 12 13.53 41.04 -36.56
N ALA A 13 14.21 41.36 -37.67
CA ALA A 13 13.85 42.46 -38.56
C ALA A 13 12.68 42.15 -39.51
N LEU A 14 12.35 40.87 -39.75
CA LEU A 14 11.28 40.47 -40.68
C LEU A 14 9.90 40.27 -40.00
N LEU A 15 9.83 40.32 -38.67
CA LEU A 15 8.59 40.01 -37.90
C LEU A 15 7.97 41.23 -37.19
N LEU A 16 8.50 42.45 -37.38
CA LEU A 16 8.04 43.66 -36.67
C LEU A 16 7.04 44.55 -37.44
N SER A 17 6.42 44.09 -38.53
CA SER A 17 5.40 44.88 -39.24
C SER A 17 4.01 44.24 -39.19
N SER A 18 3.32 44.42 -38.06
CA SER A 18 1.90 44.84 -38.00
C SER A 18 1.30 44.51 -36.63
N SER A 19 1.30 45.49 -35.73
CA SER A 19 0.48 45.43 -34.53
C SER A 19 -0.16 46.80 -34.33
N SER A 20 -1.44 46.89 -34.66
CA SER A 20 -2.33 47.93 -34.15
C SER A 20 -3.34 47.24 -33.23
N PRO A 21 -3.41 47.53 -31.93
CA PRO A 21 -4.47 47.01 -31.07
C PRO A 21 -5.69 47.92 -31.19
N LEU A 22 -6.74 47.46 -31.87
CA LEU A 22 -8.07 48.03 -31.71
C LEU A 22 -8.75 47.28 -30.56
N VAL A 23 -8.81 47.94 -29.41
CA VAL A 23 -9.64 47.53 -28.29
C VAL A 23 -11.09 47.87 -28.63
N VAL A 24 -11.95 46.86 -28.71
CA VAL A 24 -13.41 47.03 -28.66
C VAL A 24 -13.94 46.19 -27.49
N GLN A 25 -14.56 46.87 -26.53
CA GLN A 25 -15.41 46.24 -25.52
C GLN A 25 -16.82 46.05 -26.10
N ALA A 26 -17.38 44.85 -25.87
CA ALA A 26 -18.78 44.51 -25.60
C ALA A 26 -19.39 43.39 -26.48
N ASP A 27 -20.01 42.45 -25.76
CA ASP A 27 -21.11 41.53 -26.10
C ASP A 27 -20.84 40.17 -26.80
N ARG A 28 -21.73 39.24 -26.46
CA ARG A 28 -21.78 37.78 -26.60
C ARG A 28 -21.43 37.24 -28.00
N ARG A 29 -20.62 36.17 -28.00
CA ARG A 29 -20.19 35.33 -29.13
C ARG A 29 -19.50 36.11 -30.25
N THR A 30 -18.18 36.01 -30.37
CA THR A 30 -17.52 36.31 -31.66
C THR A 30 -18.24 35.51 -32.75
N PRO A 31 -18.87 36.13 -33.76
CA PRO A 31 -19.64 35.39 -34.74
C PRO A 31 -18.68 34.58 -35.61
N LEU A 32 -18.62 33.28 -35.34
CA LEU A 32 -17.92 32.34 -36.21
C LEU A 32 -18.51 32.45 -37.63
N PRO A 33 -17.67 32.54 -38.69
CA PRO A 33 -18.13 32.60 -40.06
C PRO A 33 -18.97 31.36 -40.40
N VAL A 34 -20.12 31.58 -41.04
CA VAL A 34 -21.04 30.51 -41.46
C VAL A 34 -20.84 30.22 -42.94
N TYR A 35 -20.62 28.94 -43.25
CA TYR A 35 -20.44 28.45 -44.61
C TYR A 35 -21.60 27.51 -44.98
N ALA A 36 -22.12 27.65 -46.20
CA ALA A 36 -23.21 26.82 -46.71
C ALA A 36 -22.72 25.45 -47.21
N GLY A 37 -23.64 24.50 -47.33
CA GLY A 37 -23.37 23.15 -47.87
C GLY A 37 -23.25 22.07 -46.80
N THR A 38 -22.65 20.93 -47.16
CA THR A 38 -22.31 19.88 -46.19
C THR A 38 -21.20 20.36 -45.26
N ARG A 39 -21.02 19.66 -44.12
CA ARG A 39 -19.93 19.99 -43.18
C ARG A 39 -18.57 19.97 -43.87
N GLU A 40 -18.31 18.98 -44.72
CA GLU A 40 -17.06 18.85 -45.44
C GLU A 40 -16.84 20.05 -46.38
N GLN A 41 -17.87 20.46 -47.13
CA GLN A 41 -17.81 21.64 -48.00
C GLN A 41 -17.56 22.92 -47.21
N ALA A 42 -18.22 23.06 -46.06
CA ALA A 42 -18.06 24.20 -45.17
C ALA A 42 -16.64 24.27 -44.57
N VAL A 43 -16.09 23.15 -44.11
CA VAL A 43 -14.71 23.08 -43.59
C VAL A 43 -13.70 23.39 -44.70
N GLN A 44 -13.89 22.85 -45.91
CA GLN A 44 -13.03 23.16 -47.05
C GLN A 44 -13.05 24.66 -47.40
N ALA A 45 -14.24 25.28 -47.40
CA ALA A 45 -14.36 26.72 -47.61
C ALA A 45 -13.69 27.53 -46.49
N ALA A 46 -13.88 27.13 -45.23
CA ALA A 46 -13.29 27.76 -44.07
C ALA A 46 -11.76 27.70 -44.08
N VAL A 47 -11.15 26.58 -44.50
CA VAL A 47 -9.70 26.48 -44.65
C VAL A 47 -9.19 27.45 -45.71
N ARG A 48 -9.84 27.54 -46.87
CA ARG A 48 -9.44 28.48 -47.93
C ARG A 48 -9.51 29.93 -47.47
N ASP A 49 -10.58 30.27 -46.76
CA ASP A 49 -10.84 31.61 -46.24
C ASP A 49 -9.90 31.99 -45.07
N GLN A 50 -9.79 31.14 -44.06
CA GLN A 50 -9.08 31.43 -42.81
C GLN A 50 -7.57 31.14 -42.86
N LYS A 51 -7.11 30.28 -43.78
CA LYS A 51 -5.68 29.92 -43.96
C LYS A 51 -5.08 30.39 -45.27
N GLY A 52 -5.86 30.94 -46.20
CA GLY A 52 -5.35 31.46 -47.47
C GLY A 52 -4.78 30.39 -48.40
N VAL A 53 -5.31 29.16 -48.33
CA VAL A 53 -4.81 28.02 -49.11
C VAL A 53 -5.20 28.15 -50.59
N SER A 54 -4.27 27.84 -51.50
CA SER A 54 -4.48 27.86 -52.96
C SER A 54 -5.73 27.10 -53.39
N ALA A 55 -6.49 27.66 -54.35
CA ALA A 55 -7.66 27.03 -54.94
C ALA A 55 -7.39 25.63 -55.53
N THR A 56 -6.14 25.35 -55.94
CA THR A 56 -5.71 24.05 -56.49
C THR A 56 -5.36 23.02 -55.43
N ALA A 57 -5.21 23.41 -54.16
CA ALA A 57 -4.90 22.47 -53.08
C ALA A 57 -6.05 21.50 -52.84
N ILE A 58 -5.70 20.25 -52.57
CA ILE A 58 -6.62 19.18 -52.22
C ILE A 58 -6.79 19.16 -50.71
N LEU A 59 -8.05 19.07 -50.27
CA LEU A 59 -8.46 19.20 -48.87
C LEU A 59 -9.25 17.95 -48.45
N GLU A 60 -8.68 17.17 -47.54
CA GLU A 60 -9.29 15.96 -46.99
C GLU A 60 -9.83 16.25 -45.59
N VAL A 61 -11.14 16.12 -45.38
CA VAL A 61 -11.80 16.44 -44.11
C VAL A 61 -12.16 15.16 -43.37
N GLY A 62 -11.77 15.07 -42.10
CA GLY A 62 -12.09 13.96 -41.20
C GLY A 62 -12.74 14.43 -39.91
N SER A 63 -13.58 13.58 -39.32
CA SER A 63 -14.24 13.87 -38.03
C SER A 63 -13.70 12.97 -36.92
N ILE A 64 -13.59 13.53 -35.72
CA ILE A 64 -13.08 12.85 -34.53
C ILE A 64 -14.19 12.69 -33.50
N ALA A 65 -14.90 13.77 -33.18
CA ALA A 65 -15.97 13.76 -32.17
C ALA A 65 -17.12 14.68 -32.57
N GLU A 66 -18.33 14.29 -32.18
CA GLU A 66 -19.57 15.05 -32.39
C GLU A 66 -20.40 15.06 -31.12
N LEU A 67 -20.80 16.25 -30.65
CA LEU A 67 -21.63 16.40 -29.45
C LEU A 67 -22.44 17.69 -29.52
N ASN A 68 -23.75 17.61 -29.26
CA ASN A 68 -24.66 18.76 -29.19
C ASN A 68 -24.57 19.73 -30.38
N GLY A 69 -24.48 19.19 -31.60
CA GLY A 69 -24.37 19.97 -32.84
C GLY A 69 -22.98 20.54 -33.12
N TRP A 70 -22.00 20.27 -32.27
CA TRP A 70 -20.59 20.56 -32.53
C TRP A 70 -19.86 19.35 -33.10
N THR A 71 -18.93 19.59 -34.01
CA THR A 71 -17.97 18.62 -34.53
C THR A 71 -16.54 19.11 -34.28
N PHE A 72 -15.70 18.23 -33.77
CA PHE A 72 -14.25 18.37 -33.76
C PHE A 72 -13.62 17.39 -34.77
N GLY A 73 -12.65 17.85 -35.56
CA GLY A 73 -12.06 17.03 -36.62
C GLY A 73 -10.75 17.56 -37.18
N THR A 74 -10.24 16.87 -38.22
CA THR A 74 -9.00 17.21 -38.93
C THR A 74 -9.27 17.62 -40.36
N VAL A 75 -8.41 18.46 -40.92
CA VAL A 75 -8.35 18.76 -42.35
C VAL A 75 -6.90 18.69 -42.84
N GLY A 76 -6.64 17.73 -43.71
CA GLY A 76 -5.37 17.59 -44.43
C GLY A 76 -5.33 18.53 -45.62
N VAL A 77 -4.22 19.26 -45.77
CA VAL A 77 -3.97 20.24 -46.84
C VAL A 77 -2.79 19.77 -47.67
N PHE A 78 -3.05 19.50 -48.95
CA PHE A 78 -2.07 18.99 -49.91
C PHE A 78 -1.97 19.96 -51.10
N ALA A 79 -0.84 20.67 -51.20
CA ALA A 79 -0.56 21.62 -52.26
C ALA A 79 0.74 21.26 -52.98
N ASP A 80 0.82 21.60 -54.26
CA ASP A 80 2.00 21.34 -55.08
C ASP A 80 3.24 22.06 -54.51
N ASN A 81 4.35 21.32 -54.39
CA ASN A 81 5.64 21.82 -53.89
C ASN A 81 5.67 22.30 -52.43
N GLU A 82 4.65 21.97 -51.63
CA GLU A 82 4.63 22.21 -50.18
C GLU A 82 4.63 20.89 -49.40
N LEU A 83 5.13 20.92 -48.16
CA LEU A 83 4.95 19.78 -47.26
C LEU A 83 3.47 19.72 -46.85
N PRO A 84 2.86 18.52 -46.82
CA PRO A 84 1.49 18.35 -46.36
C PRO A 84 1.29 18.93 -44.96
N ASN A 85 0.16 19.60 -44.72
CA ASN A 85 -0.20 20.11 -43.40
C ASN A 85 -1.51 19.48 -42.91
N VAL A 86 -1.63 19.33 -41.59
CA VAL A 86 -2.87 18.88 -40.93
C VAL A 86 -3.31 19.96 -39.96
N TYR A 87 -4.52 20.48 -40.11
CA TYR A 87 -5.13 21.42 -39.17
C TYR A 87 -6.32 20.77 -38.47
N LEU A 88 -6.60 21.22 -37.26
CA LEU A 88 -7.83 20.89 -36.55
C LEU A 88 -8.95 21.89 -36.88
N TYR A 89 -10.20 21.46 -36.79
CA TYR A 89 -11.35 22.34 -36.93
C TYR A 89 -12.40 22.10 -35.85
N LEU A 90 -13.13 23.15 -35.54
CA LEU A 90 -14.39 23.12 -34.79
C LEU A 90 -15.51 23.61 -35.70
N ALA A 91 -16.60 22.86 -35.79
CA ALA A 91 -17.76 23.21 -36.60
C ALA A 91 -19.05 23.08 -35.78
N GLU A 92 -19.84 24.15 -35.70
CA GLU A 92 -21.16 24.18 -35.06
C GLU A 92 -22.25 24.18 -36.13
N GLN A 93 -23.19 23.25 -36.05
CA GLN A 93 -24.35 23.20 -36.92
C GLN A 93 -25.33 24.33 -36.56
N ARG A 94 -25.63 25.20 -37.52
CA ARG A 94 -26.61 26.29 -37.39
C ARG A 94 -27.69 26.18 -38.46
N THR A 95 -28.78 26.91 -38.27
CA THR A 95 -29.91 26.94 -39.23
C THR A 95 -29.51 27.46 -40.61
N GLU A 96 -28.49 28.32 -40.69
CA GLU A 96 -28.02 28.97 -41.92
C GLU A 96 -26.83 28.26 -42.58
N GLY A 97 -26.28 27.20 -41.97
CA GLY A 97 -25.09 26.50 -42.42
C GLY A 97 -24.19 26.05 -41.26
N TRP A 98 -22.90 25.88 -41.53
CA TRP A 98 -21.92 25.46 -40.52
C TRP A 98 -21.03 26.64 -40.12
N ALA A 99 -21.01 26.95 -38.83
CA ALA A 99 -20.07 27.91 -38.25
C ALA A 99 -18.73 27.22 -37.99
N VAL A 100 -17.67 27.57 -38.71
CA VAL A 100 -16.40 26.83 -38.69
C VAL A 100 -15.24 27.70 -38.23
N ALA A 101 -14.39 27.14 -37.38
CA ALA A 101 -13.11 27.71 -36.97
C ALA A 101 -11.96 26.73 -37.23
N ILE A 102 -10.84 27.23 -37.77
CA ILE A 102 -9.64 26.42 -38.06
C ILE A 102 -8.52 26.72 -37.06
N GLU A 103 -7.83 25.69 -36.59
CA GLU A 103 -6.71 25.75 -35.63
C GLU A 103 -5.68 26.85 -35.96
N TYR A 104 -5.02 27.41 -34.94
CA TYR A 104 -4.09 28.54 -35.08
C TYR A 104 -4.72 29.80 -35.68
N THR A 105 -5.99 30.08 -35.35
CA THR A 105 -6.68 31.33 -35.62
C THR A 105 -7.33 31.87 -34.34
N ASP A 106 -7.62 33.17 -34.31
CA ASP A 106 -8.32 33.81 -33.19
C ASP A 106 -9.74 33.27 -33.05
N LEU A 107 -10.36 32.90 -34.18
CA LEU A 107 -11.68 32.28 -34.25
C LEU A 107 -11.71 30.92 -33.53
N PHE A 108 -10.69 30.09 -33.74
CA PHE A 108 -10.60 28.78 -33.07
C PHE A 108 -10.43 28.93 -31.56
N ARG A 109 -9.61 29.89 -31.12
CA ARG A 109 -9.45 30.20 -29.69
C ARG A 109 -10.74 30.73 -29.06
N ALA A 110 -11.50 31.53 -29.80
CA ALA A 110 -12.82 31.97 -29.35
C ALA A 110 -13.81 30.80 -29.29
N ALA A 111 -13.80 29.91 -30.28
CA ALA A 111 -14.68 28.74 -30.33
C ALA A 111 -14.43 27.77 -29.15
N LEU A 112 -13.17 27.50 -28.80
CA LEU A 112 -12.80 26.61 -27.67
C LEU A 112 -13.45 27.03 -26.34
N LYS A 113 -13.74 28.32 -26.14
CA LYS A 113 -14.39 28.82 -24.91
C LYS A 113 -15.89 28.47 -24.82
N HIS A 114 -16.46 27.96 -25.89
CA HIS A 114 -17.92 27.80 -26.05
C HIS A 114 -18.36 26.39 -26.42
N ILE A 115 -17.43 25.49 -26.74
CA ILE A 115 -17.78 24.10 -27.04
C ILE A 115 -18.24 23.33 -25.80
N PRO A 116 -19.04 22.26 -25.95
CA PRO A 116 -19.30 21.32 -24.86
C PRO A 116 -17.99 20.78 -24.29
N ARG A 117 -17.85 20.74 -22.95
CA ARG A 117 -16.64 20.25 -22.27
C ARG A 117 -16.27 18.83 -22.70
N ASP A 118 -17.27 17.96 -22.86
CA ASP A 118 -17.10 16.55 -23.20
C ASP A 118 -16.90 16.30 -24.71
N LEU A 119 -16.86 17.35 -25.53
CA LEU A 119 -16.56 17.21 -26.96
C LEU A 119 -15.11 16.76 -27.18
N LEU A 120 -14.20 17.16 -26.28
CA LEU A 120 -12.79 16.83 -26.34
C LEU A 120 -12.38 15.99 -25.14
N THR A 121 -11.48 15.06 -25.37
CA THR A 121 -10.80 14.30 -24.30
C THR A 121 -9.89 15.22 -23.47
N PRO A 122 -9.56 14.86 -22.22
CA PRO A 122 -8.60 15.61 -21.41
C PRO A 122 -7.24 15.83 -22.11
N GLU A 123 -6.76 14.85 -22.87
CA GLU A 123 -5.50 14.93 -23.61
C GLU A 123 -5.58 15.93 -24.77
N GLN A 124 -6.71 15.96 -25.50
CA GLN A 124 -6.95 16.96 -26.54
C GLN A 124 -7.07 18.37 -25.93
N TRP A 125 -7.74 18.51 -24.78
CA TRP A 125 -7.74 19.78 -24.05
C TRP A 125 -6.31 20.20 -23.70
N ALA A 126 -5.48 19.29 -23.18
CA ALA A 126 -4.12 19.61 -22.76
C ALA A 126 -3.22 20.14 -23.88
N THR A 127 -3.36 19.68 -25.12
CA THR A 127 -2.57 20.21 -26.24
C THR A 127 -3.15 21.50 -26.84
N LEU A 128 -4.46 21.73 -26.71
CA LEU A 128 -5.18 22.87 -27.32
C LEU A 128 -5.37 24.08 -26.40
N ASP A 129 -5.28 23.90 -25.09
CA ASP A 129 -5.58 24.92 -24.06
C ASP A 129 -4.38 25.86 -23.77
N TYR A 130 -3.25 25.69 -24.45
CA TYR A 130 -2.06 26.52 -24.25
C TYR A 130 -2.07 27.79 -25.10
N ASN A 131 -1.78 28.93 -24.45
CA ASN A 131 -1.64 30.24 -25.11
C ASN A 131 -0.50 30.16 -26.13
N PRO A 132 -0.70 30.48 -27.43
CA PRO A 132 0.40 30.42 -28.38
C PRO A 132 1.44 31.46 -27.98
N ALA A 133 2.49 30.96 -27.33
CA ALA A 133 3.83 31.47 -27.47
C ALA A 133 4.01 31.92 -28.92
N THR A 134 4.55 33.12 -29.12
CA THR A 134 5.05 33.50 -30.45
C THR A 134 5.93 32.34 -30.95
N SER A 135 6.02 32.11 -32.27
CA SER A 135 6.84 31.01 -32.77
C SER A 135 8.27 31.05 -32.21
N LEU A 136 8.77 32.24 -31.85
CA LEU A 136 10.02 32.45 -31.13
C LEU A 136 10.03 31.87 -29.70
N GLN A 137 8.96 32.07 -28.92
CA GLN A 137 8.86 31.55 -27.57
C GLN A 137 8.75 30.02 -27.58
N SER A 138 7.97 29.43 -28.49
CA SER A 138 7.91 27.95 -28.64
C SER A 138 9.27 27.38 -29.08
N LEU A 139 10.02 28.11 -29.92
CA LEU A 139 11.39 27.74 -30.30
C LEU A 139 12.38 27.80 -29.14
N ILE A 140 12.34 28.88 -28.35
CA ILE A 140 13.17 29.05 -27.15
C ILE A 140 12.91 27.93 -26.16
N GLU A 141 11.63 27.60 -25.96
CA GLU A 141 11.16 26.49 -25.14
C GLU A 141 11.69 25.15 -25.64
N LEU A 142 11.49 24.84 -26.92
CA LEU A 142 11.96 23.60 -27.55
C LEU A 142 13.49 23.42 -27.46
N GLN A 143 14.25 24.51 -27.53
CA GLN A 143 15.73 24.46 -27.52
C GLN A 143 16.35 24.51 -26.12
N ASN A 144 15.74 25.20 -25.16
CA ASN A 144 16.35 25.42 -23.83
C ASN A 144 15.76 24.54 -22.73
N ASP A 145 14.52 24.06 -22.89
CA ASP A 145 13.90 23.16 -21.93
C ASP A 145 14.16 21.71 -22.35
N ARG A 146 14.93 20.98 -21.52
CA ARG A 146 15.25 19.56 -21.77
C ARG A 146 14.00 18.70 -21.80
N SER A 147 12.96 19.09 -21.07
CA SER A 147 11.67 18.41 -21.09
C SER A 147 10.97 18.56 -22.44
N MET A 148 11.24 19.59 -23.23
CA MET A 148 10.53 19.81 -24.50
C MET A 148 11.25 19.20 -25.71
N GLN A 149 12.40 18.56 -25.53
CA GLN A 149 13.20 18.03 -26.64
C GLN A 149 12.50 16.93 -27.44
N ILE A 150 12.74 16.92 -28.75
CA ILE A 150 12.23 15.92 -29.70
C ILE A 150 13.31 14.85 -29.89
N SER A 151 12.91 13.58 -29.76
CA SER A 151 13.82 12.43 -29.99
C SER A 151 13.83 12.01 -31.46
N LEU A 152 14.65 11.02 -31.82
CA LEU A 152 14.50 10.36 -33.12
C LEU A 152 13.29 9.41 -33.10
N PRO A 153 12.62 9.20 -34.25
CA PRO A 153 11.36 8.43 -34.34
C PRO A 153 11.56 6.91 -34.35
N TRP A 154 12.47 6.42 -33.52
CA TRP A 154 12.74 5.02 -33.20
C TRP A 154 13.37 4.92 -31.81
N PRO A 155 13.32 3.78 -31.10
CA PRO A 155 13.85 3.65 -29.73
C PRO A 155 15.36 3.94 -29.60
N VAL A 156 15.80 4.25 -28.38
CA VAL A 156 17.23 4.42 -28.04
C VAL A 156 18.00 3.14 -28.33
N GLY A 157 19.20 3.28 -28.88
CA GLY A 157 20.06 2.16 -29.27
C GLY A 157 19.74 1.58 -30.66
N GLU A 158 18.57 1.87 -31.23
CA GLU A 158 18.28 1.51 -32.62
C GLU A 158 18.88 2.50 -33.62
N SER A 159 19.08 2.05 -34.86
CA SER A 159 19.60 2.87 -35.95
C SER A 159 18.68 2.91 -37.17
N ARG A 160 18.74 4.02 -37.90
CA ARG A 160 18.17 4.18 -39.25
C ARG A 160 19.21 4.83 -40.17
N TYR A 161 19.03 4.69 -41.47
CA TYR A 161 19.83 5.34 -42.51
C TYR A 161 19.22 6.69 -42.85
N LEU A 162 20.02 7.76 -42.77
CA LEU A 162 19.67 9.07 -43.32
C LEU A 162 19.77 8.98 -44.85
N THR A 163 18.64 8.99 -45.53
CA THR A 163 18.57 8.84 -47.00
C THR A 163 18.58 10.19 -47.71
N GLN A 164 18.02 11.22 -47.08
CA GLN A 164 18.03 12.60 -47.56
C GLN A 164 18.09 13.57 -46.38
N GLY A 165 18.97 14.57 -46.45
CA GLY A 165 19.05 15.65 -45.45
C GLY A 165 17.92 16.67 -45.62
N PRO A 166 18.05 17.87 -45.03
CA PRO A 166 17.05 18.94 -45.09
C PRO A 166 16.54 19.18 -46.52
N HIS A 167 15.25 18.93 -46.75
CA HIS A 167 14.59 19.11 -48.04
C HIS A 167 13.11 19.49 -47.87
N GLY A 168 12.37 19.60 -48.98
CA GLY A 168 11.00 20.09 -48.99
C GLY A 168 10.91 21.61 -48.83
N ALA A 169 9.69 22.12 -48.64
CA ALA A 169 9.47 23.55 -48.42
C ALA A 169 10.28 24.04 -47.21
N GLN A 170 11.06 25.11 -47.42
CA GLN A 170 11.93 25.73 -46.40
C GLN A 170 13.03 24.81 -45.81
N SER A 171 13.38 23.71 -46.48
CA SER A 171 14.36 22.72 -45.94
C SER A 171 13.94 22.17 -44.57
N ALA A 172 12.65 21.82 -44.45
CA ALA A 172 12.04 21.45 -43.17
C ALA A 172 12.03 19.95 -42.85
N ALA A 173 12.25 19.07 -43.84
CA ALA A 173 12.11 17.62 -43.68
C ALA A 173 13.43 16.85 -43.79
N LEU A 174 13.49 15.71 -43.10
CA LEU A 174 14.53 14.69 -43.20
C LEU A 174 13.93 13.35 -43.63
N ASP A 175 14.70 12.57 -44.40
CA ASP A 175 14.29 11.21 -44.78
C ASP A 175 15.11 10.14 -44.08
N PHE A 176 14.38 9.17 -43.53
CA PHE A 176 14.98 8.01 -42.90
C PHE A 176 14.46 6.71 -43.52
N ALA A 177 15.35 5.74 -43.63
CA ALA A 177 15.04 4.37 -44.02
C ALA A 177 15.68 3.37 -43.05
N GLY A 178 15.06 2.23 -42.84
CA GLY A 178 15.56 1.11 -42.05
C GLY A 178 15.44 -0.22 -42.79
N PRO A 179 15.66 -1.34 -42.07
CA PRO A 179 15.34 -2.67 -42.58
C PRO A 179 13.89 -2.76 -43.07
N ALA A 180 13.58 -3.75 -43.93
CA ALA A 180 12.21 -3.94 -44.41
C ALA A 180 11.21 -4.00 -43.23
N ASN A 181 10.12 -3.21 -43.32
CA ASN A 181 9.11 -3.03 -42.27
C ASN A 181 9.59 -2.36 -40.98
N ALA A 182 10.65 -1.54 -41.01
CA ALA A 182 11.08 -0.80 -39.83
C ALA A 182 9.92 -0.01 -39.21
N THR A 183 9.69 -0.22 -37.91
CA THR A 183 8.69 0.51 -37.14
C THR A 183 9.11 1.96 -37.00
N VAL A 184 8.14 2.85 -37.17
CA VAL A 184 8.25 4.29 -36.91
C VAL A 184 7.52 4.58 -35.61
N HIS A 185 8.17 5.35 -34.75
CA HIS A 185 7.67 5.66 -33.43
C HIS A 185 7.49 7.16 -33.23
N ALA A 186 6.63 7.55 -32.30
CA ALA A 186 6.46 8.95 -31.93
C ALA A 186 7.76 9.52 -31.34
N ALA A 187 8.26 10.61 -31.92
CA ALA A 187 9.46 11.30 -31.48
C ALA A 187 9.27 12.04 -30.13
N ARG A 188 8.03 12.35 -29.76
CA ARG A 188 7.62 12.91 -28.46
C ARG A 188 6.14 12.54 -28.20
N GLY A 189 5.74 12.52 -26.93
CA GLY A 189 4.33 12.27 -26.55
C GLY A 189 3.41 13.41 -27.01
N GLY A 190 2.15 13.09 -27.29
CA GLY A 190 1.19 14.07 -27.82
C GLY A 190 -0.11 13.42 -28.30
N VAL A 191 -0.92 14.16 -29.05
CA VAL A 191 -2.17 13.66 -29.65
C VAL A 191 -1.98 13.47 -31.16
N ALA A 192 -2.28 12.26 -31.64
CA ALA A 192 -2.09 11.86 -33.02
C ALA A 192 -3.30 12.21 -33.88
N TYR A 193 -3.07 12.86 -35.02
CA TYR A 193 -4.07 13.35 -35.96
C TYR A 193 -3.77 12.87 -37.37
N HIS A 194 -4.79 12.29 -38.00
CA HIS A 194 -4.73 11.70 -39.34
C HIS A 194 -4.99 12.78 -40.38
N ALA A 195 -4.16 12.84 -41.43
CA ALA A 195 -4.33 13.79 -42.52
C ALA A 195 -5.36 13.33 -43.56
N CYS A 196 -5.44 12.02 -43.80
CA CYS A 196 -6.37 11.40 -44.75
C CYS A 196 -7.09 10.21 -44.10
N PRO A 197 -7.97 10.44 -43.11
CA PRO A 197 -8.53 9.38 -42.29
C PRO A 197 -9.10 8.20 -43.12
N GLY A 198 -8.75 6.96 -42.73
CA GLY A 198 -9.19 5.70 -43.37
C GLY A 198 -8.09 4.64 -43.49
N ALA A 199 -8.42 3.44 -43.99
CA ALA A 199 -7.56 2.24 -43.94
C ALA A 199 -6.23 2.31 -44.73
N ALA A 200 -5.96 3.40 -45.45
CA ALA A 200 -4.76 3.57 -46.25
C ALA A 200 -4.03 4.90 -45.99
N ASP A 201 -4.31 5.57 -44.86
CA ASP A 201 -3.62 6.82 -44.50
C ASP A 201 -2.09 6.60 -44.42
N THR A 202 -1.34 7.62 -44.85
CA THR A 202 0.12 7.64 -44.96
C THR A 202 0.74 8.84 -44.25
N HIS A 203 -0.06 9.73 -43.65
CA HIS A 203 0.41 10.91 -42.95
C HIS A 203 -0.17 11.00 -41.54
N LEU A 204 0.72 11.07 -40.56
CA LEU A 204 0.37 11.32 -39.17
C LEU A 204 1.00 12.62 -38.69
N ARG A 205 0.21 13.49 -38.05
CA ARG A 205 0.69 14.60 -37.22
C ARG A 205 0.56 14.19 -35.76
N ILE A 206 1.56 14.48 -34.94
CA ILE A 206 1.46 14.35 -33.48
C ILE A 206 1.62 15.74 -32.87
N ASP A 207 0.55 16.23 -32.24
CA ASP A 207 0.52 17.50 -31.52
C ASP A 207 1.06 17.34 -30.10
N HIS A 208 2.13 18.05 -29.78
CA HIS A 208 2.83 17.97 -28.49
C HIS A 208 2.50 19.12 -27.54
N GLY A 209 1.50 19.96 -27.89
CA GLY A 209 1.17 21.18 -27.15
C GLY A 209 2.16 22.32 -27.45
N ASN A 210 1.89 23.51 -26.91
CA ASN A 210 2.66 24.75 -27.14
C ASN A 210 2.84 25.13 -28.63
N GLY A 211 1.93 24.65 -29.48
CA GLY A 211 1.99 24.80 -30.92
C GLY A 211 3.06 23.94 -31.60
N ILE A 212 3.73 23.03 -30.90
CA ILE A 212 4.80 22.18 -31.43
C ILE A 212 4.20 20.85 -31.88
N SER A 213 4.43 20.46 -33.14
CA SER A 213 4.07 19.13 -33.62
C SER A 213 5.15 18.48 -34.47
N THR A 214 5.20 17.15 -34.44
CA THR A 214 5.99 16.34 -35.37
C THR A 214 5.08 15.71 -36.41
N ASN A 215 5.61 15.51 -37.61
CA ASN A 215 4.86 14.98 -38.73
C ASN A 215 5.64 13.85 -39.39
N TYR A 216 4.90 12.83 -39.84
CA TYR A 216 5.43 11.56 -40.34
C TYR A 216 4.73 11.22 -41.65
N TYR A 217 5.48 11.12 -42.75
CA TYR A 217 4.92 10.84 -44.07
C TYR A 217 5.49 9.59 -44.72
N HIS A 218 4.75 9.04 -45.69
CA HIS A 218 4.98 7.71 -46.29
C HIS A 218 4.84 6.54 -45.31
N LEU A 219 4.03 6.69 -44.26
CA LEU A 219 3.77 5.60 -43.32
C LEU A 219 2.93 4.49 -43.95
N ASP A 220 3.24 3.26 -43.55
CA ASP A 220 2.44 2.07 -43.75
C ASP A 220 1.89 1.57 -42.41
N ALA A 221 0.69 0.99 -42.43
CA ALA A 221 0.07 0.36 -41.25
C ALA A 221 0.09 1.26 -39.99
N ILE A 222 -0.45 2.48 -40.09
CA ILE A 222 -0.62 3.38 -38.94
C ILE A 222 -1.43 2.67 -37.86
N THR A 223 -0.86 2.58 -36.65
CA THR A 223 -1.38 1.78 -35.52
C THR A 223 -2.21 2.60 -34.53
N VAL A 224 -2.21 3.92 -34.66
CA VAL A 224 -2.86 4.86 -33.72
C VAL A 224 -4.08 5.50 -34.37
N GLY A 225 -5.16 5.71 -33.61
CA GLY A 225 -6.40 6.31 -34.07
C GLY A 225 -6.34 7.84 -34.23
N ASN A 226 -7.30 8.41 -34.96
CA ASN A 226 -7.42 9.86 -35.12
C ASN A 226 -7.94 10.51 -33.83
N GLY A 227 -7.15 11.41 -33.23
CA GLY A 227 -7.39 11.98 -31.91
C GLY A 227 -6.86 11.14 -30.74
N GLN A 228 -6.09 10.08 -30.99
CA GLN A 228 -5.52 9.22 -29.94
C GLN A 228 -4.28 9.85 -29.31
N ALA A 229 -4.20 9.86 -27.98
CA ALA A 229 -2.97 10.21 -27.25
C ALA A 229 -1.91 9.10 -27.36
N VAL A 230 -0.67 9.50 -27.67
CA VAL A 230 0.49 8.62 -27.90
C VAL A 230 1.67 9.02 -27.02
N ALA A 231 2.41 8.02 -26.52
CA ALA A 231 3.64 8.22 -25.76
C ALA A 231 4.87 8.39 -26.67
N ARG A 232 5.95 8.99 -26.16
CA ARG A 232 7.24 8.95 -26.87
C ARG A 232 7.67 7.48 -27.05
N TRP A 233 8.14 7.18 -28.25
CA TRP A 233 8.52 5.86 -28.73
C TRP A 233 7.37 4.84 -28.75
N GLU A 234 6.12 5.26 -28.62
CA GLU A 234 4.99 4.42 -29.00
C GLU A 234 5.05 4.17 -30.52
N ALA A 235 4.84 2.92 -30.93
CA ALA A 235 4.79 2.58 -32.35
C ALA A 235 3.58 3.26 -32.99
N VAL A 236 3.81 4.08 -34.01
CA VAL A 236 2.76 4.83 -34.70
C VAL A 236 2.50 4.33 -36.12
N GLY A 237 3.43 3.55 -36.67
CA GLY A 237 3.30 2.92 -37.98
C GLY A 237 4.60 2.26 -38.40
N ARG A 238 4.75 2.02 -39.70
CA ARG A 238 5.97 1.48 -40.32
C ARG A 238 6.41 2.40 -41.44
N GLN A 239 7.69 2.37 -41.80
CA GLN A 239 8.15 2.97 -43.05
C GLN A 239 7.39 2.32 -44.21
N GLY A 240 7.10 3.08 -45.25
CA GLY A 240 6.22 2.60 -46.31
C GLY A 240 6.56 3.10 -47.69
N THR A 241 5.75 2.65 -48.64
CA THR A 241 5.83 3.05 -50.06
C THR A 241 4.50 3.59 -50.57
N LYS A 242 3.58 3.95 -49.68
CA LYS A 242 2.25 4.44 -50.05
C LYS A 242 2.22 5.96 -50.17
N VAL A 243 1.33 6.45 -51.03
CA VAL A 243 1.15 7.88 -51.39
C VAL A 243 -0.32 8.30 -51.38
N ARG A 244 -1.15 7.78 -50.45
CA ARG A 244 -2.60 8.07 -50.43
C ARG A 244 -2.89 9.56 -50.36
N CYS A 245 -2.09 10.29 -49.59
CA CYS A 245 -2.20 11.74 -49.47
C CYS A 245 -1.37 12.50 -50.54
N GLN A 246 -1.16 11.90 -51.72
CA GLN A 246 -0.36 12.38 -52.87
C GLN A 246 1.17 12.36 -52.65
N GLY A 247 1.94 12.89 -53.59
CA GLY A 247 3.40 12.84 -53.58
C GLY A 247 3.98 11.63 -54.30
N TYR A 248 5.30 11.47 -54.19
CA TYR A 248 6.09 10.52 -54.96
C TYR A 248 7.05 9.76 -54.05
N VAL A 249 7.21 8.44 -54.27
CA VAL A 249 8.08 7.57 -53.49
C VAL A 249 8.88 6.67 -54.41
N THR A 250 10.21 6.64 -54.21
CA THR A 250 11.16 5.84 -55.00
C THR A 250 11.56 4.54 -54.29
N GLY A 251 11.29 4.42 -52.99
CA GLY A 251 11.62 3.27 -52.16
C GLY A 251 11.09 3.45 -50.73
N ALA A 252 11.14 2.39 -49.91
CA ALA A 252 10.57 2.43 -48.55
C ALA A 252 11.37 3.36 -47.63
N HIS A 253 10.74 4.43 -47.17
CA HIS A 253 11.29 5.42 -46.24
C HIS A 253 10.15 6.15 -45.52
N PHE A 254 10.47 7.10 -44.65
CA PHE A 254 9.49 8.04 -44.11
C PHE A 254 10.09 9.44 -43.99
N HIS A 255 9.28 10.47 -44.29
CA HIS A 255 9.66 11.86 -44.02
C HIS A 255 9.37 12.21 -42.57
N PHE A 256 10.23 13.01 -41.97
CA PHE A 256 10.08 13.54 -40.62
C PHE A 256 10.37 15.04 -40.58
N TRP A 257 9.44 15.82 -40.05
CA TRP A 257 9.60 17.27 -39.86
C TRP A 257 8.82 17.81 -38.68
N ILE A 258 9.09 19.07 -38.34
CA ILE A 258 8.49 19.77 -37.20
C ILE A 258 7.71 20.98 -37.71
N THR A 259 6.56 21.21 -37.09
CA THR A 259 5.78 22.42 -37.27
C THR A 259 5.64 23.16 -35.94
N ILE A 260 5.69 24.49 -36.00
CA ILE A 260 5.41 25.39 -34.87
C ILE A 260 4.29 26.33 -35.26
N ASN A 261 3.19 26.32 -34.50
CA ASN A 261 1.96 27.07 -34.77
C ASN A 261 1.43 26.84 -36.20
N GLY A 262 1.53 25.60 -36.69
CA GLY A 262 1.09 25.21 -38.03
C GLY A 262 2.00 25.68 -39.17
N GLN A 263 3.20 26.20 -38.88
CA GLN A 263 4.23 26.58 -39.85
C GLN A 263 5.36 25.55 -39.87
N ASN A 264 5.80 25.15 -41.07
CA ASN A 264 6.96 24.27 -41.24
C ASN A 264 8.25 24.99 -40.81
N MET A 265 9.08 24.31 -40.02
CA MET A 265 10.33 24.89 -39.51
C MET A 265 11.53 24.39 -40.32
N PRO A 266 12.47 25.27 -40.74
CA PRO A 266 13.75 24.84 -41.28
C PRO A 266 14.47 23.95 -40.26
N ILE A 267 14.83 22.74 -40.65
CA ILE A 267 15.35 21.73 -39.69
C ILE A 267 16.88 21.79 -39.54
N ASP A 268 17.57 22.56 -40.38
CA ASP A 268 19.00 22.82 -40.25
C ASP A 268 19.31 23.58 -38.95
N GLY A 269 20.27 23.08 -38.18
CA GLY A 269 20.63 23.61 -36.86
C GLY A 269 19.81 23.05 -35.69
N PHE A 270 18.82 22.18 -35.92
CA PHE A 270 18.11 21.51 -34.84
C PHE A 270 18.89 20.33 -34.25
N GLU A 271 18.56 19.97 -33.00
CA GLU A 271 19.13 18.82 -32.30
C GLU A 271 18.06 17.77 -31.98
N PHE A 272 18.30 16.50 -32.34
CA PHE A 272 17.41 15.37 -32.05
C PHE A 272 18.20 14.11 -31.73
N GLY A 273 17.77 13.34 -30.73
CA GLY A 273 18.29 11.98 -30.50
C GLY A 273 19.80 11.87 -30.32
N GLY A 274 20.46 12.93 -29.83
CA GLY A 274 21.93 13.02 -29.69
C GLY A 274 22.68 13.52 -30.92
N TRP A 275 21.99 14.10 -31.91
CA TRP A 275 22.56 14.60 -33.17
C TRP A 275 22.16 16.04 -33.45
N HIS A 276 23.07 16.81 -34.01
CA HIS A 276 22.87 18.16 -34.54
C HIS A 276 22.76 18.11 -36.06
N VAL A 277 21.68 18.64 -36.64
CA VAL A 277 21.49 18.71 -38.10
C VAL A 277 22.34 19.86 -38.65
N SER A 278 23.17 19.57 -39.65
CA SER A 278 24.00 20.58 -40.32
C SER A 278 24.15 20.28 -41.80
N GLY A 279 23.53 21.11 -42.64
CA GLY A 279 23.46 20.88 -44.09
C GLY A 279 22.90 19.50 -44.40
N ASN A 280 23.50 18.77 -45.34
CA ASN A 280 23.05 17.41 -45.70
C ASN A 280 23.54 16.32 -44.73
N CYS A 281 23.91 16.68 -43.50
CA CYS A 281 24.51 15.78 -42.53
C CYS A 281 23.92 15.95 -41.12
N MET A 282 24.13 14.95 -40.28
CA MET A 282 23.88 14.96 -38.86
C MET A 282 25.20 14.73 -38.12
N ILE A 283 25.50 15.58 -37.14
CA ILE A 283 26.73 15.58 -36.35
C ILE A 283 26.40 15.09 -34.95
N ARG A 284 27.00 14.00 -34.51
CA ARG A 284 26.74 13.42 -33.19
C ARG A 284 27.28 14.35 -32.10
N ILE A 285 26.44 14.71 -31.14
CA ILE A 285 26.76 15.75 -30.14
C ILE A 285 27.91 15.32 -29.22
N ARG A 286 27.96 14.04 -28.82
CA ARG A 286 28.94 13.57 -27.81
C ARG A 286 30.38 13.49 -28.28
N ASP A 287 30.61 13.30 -29.58
CA ASP A 287 31.94 13.07 -30.14
C ASP A 287 32.19 13.71 -31.52
N ALA A 288 31.25 14.55 -31.97
CA ALA A 288 31.29 15.23 -33.26
C ALA A 288 31.36 14.29 -34.50
N THR A 289 30.91 13.03 -34.38
CA THR A 289 30.86 12.11 -35.52
C THR A 289 29.86 12.61 -36.57
N THR A 290 30.33 12.89 -37.80
CA THR A 290 29.45 13.34 -38.89
C THR A 290 28.96 12.17 -39.74
N ARG A 291 27.65 12.12 -39.99
CA ARG A 291 26.99 11.17 -40.88
C ARG A 291 26.15 11.94 -41.90
N CYS A 292 26.37 11.71 -43.20
CA CYS A 292 25.75 12.49 -44.26
C CYS A 292 24.77 11.66 -45.06
N ALA A 293 23.72 12.31 -45.58
CA ALA A 293 22.65 11.62 -46.28
C ALA A 293 23.15 10.92 -47.55
N SER A 294 22.66 9.71 -47.79
CA SER A 294 22.97 8.93 -48.99
C SER A 294 21.84 7.96 -49.33
N ILE A 295 21.58 7.78 -50.61
CA ILE A 295 20.67 6.73 -51.11
C ILE A 295 21.23 5.32 -50.92
N TYR A 296 22.54 5.17 -50.63
CA TYR A 296 23.16 3.88 -50.35
C TYR A 296 23.21 3.63 -48.84
N PHE A 297 22.81 2.43 -48.41
CA PHE A 297 22.81 2.04 -47.00
C PHE A 297 24.23 1.68 -46.55
N THR A 298 24.88 2.57 -45.80
CA THR A 298 26.27 2.43 -45.36
C THR A 298 26.42 2.82 -43.89
N ALA A 299 27.54 2.46 -43.27
CA ALA A 299 27.88 2.96 -41.95
C ALA A 299 28.01 4.50 -41.90
N ASN A 300 28.25 5.17 -43.04
CA ASN A 300 28.47 6.62 -43.13
C ASN A 300 27.17 7.45 -43.12
N ASN A 301 26.01 6.82 -43.29
CA ASN A 301 24.70 7.45 -43.14
C ASN A 301 23.84 6.76 -42.07
N THR A 302 24.42 5.89 -41.24
CA THR A 302 23.72 5.24 -40.13
C THR A 302 23.63 6.18 -38.93
N ILE A 303 22.42 6.49 -38.50
CA ILE A 303 22.07 7.35 -37.36
C ILE A 303 21.51 6.45 -36.25
N THR A 304 22.27 6.27 -35.18
CA THR A 304 21.79 5.60 -33.95
C THR A 304 21.06 6.61 -33.09
N ASN A 305 19.86 6.28 -32.59
CA ASN A 305 19.22 7.12 -31.60
C ASN A 305 19.95 6.96 -30.27
N GLU A 306 20.61 8.03 -29.83
CA GLU A 306 21.26 8.11 -28.53
C GLU A 306 20.28 8.64 -27.46
N GLY A 307 19.02 8.83 -27.84
CA GLY A 307 17.91 9.35 -27.05
C GLY A 307 17.89 10.88 -26.95
N ALA A 308 16.85 11.43 -26.32
CA ALA A 308 16.83 12.85 -25.95
C ALA A 308 17.92 13.11 -24.89
N ILE A 309 18.42 14.34 -24.77
CA ILE A 309 19.36 14.73 -23.71
C ILE A 309 18.61 14.61 -22.37
N GLY A 310 18.68 13.42 -21.74
CA GLY A 310 17.86 13.06 -20.57
C GLY A 310 17.46 11.59 -20.50
N SER A 311 17.51 10.84 -21.59
CA SER A 311 17.06 9.43 -21.69
C SER A 311 17.89 8.37 -20.92
N GLY A 312 18.79 8.80 -20.03
CA GLY A 312 19.55 7.92 -19.14
C GLY A 312 19.08 7.94 -17.68
N TYR A 313 18.08 8.75 -17.33
CA TYR A 313 17.65 8.91 -15.95
C TYR A 313 16.49 7.97 -15.60
N SER A 314 16.61 7.29 -14.46
CA SER A 314 15.53 6.50 -13.87
C SER A 314 14.56 7.37 -13.07
N ILE A 315 13.34 6.88 -12.88
CA ILE A 315 12.34 7.54 -12.03
C ILE A 315 12.89 7.71 -10.61
N GLY A 316 12.81 8.93 -10.10
CA GLY A 316 13.34 9.37 -8.82
C GLY A 316 14.86 9.31 -8.67
N GLN A 317 15.62 9.09 -9.74
CA GLN A 317 17.06 8.90 -9.65
C GLN A 317 17.76 10.12 -9.01
N GLY A 318 18.50 9.85 -7.93
CA GLY A 318 19.23 10.88 -7.17
C GLY A 318 18.47 11.40 -5.96
N SER A 319 17.24 10.95 -5.74
CA SER A 319 16.47 11.30 -4.54
C SER A 319 16.82 10.45 -3.31
N GLY A 320 17.28 9.20 -3.52
CA GLY A 320 17.31 8.16 -2.49
C GLY A 320 15.90 7.72 -2.05
N ARG A 321 14.88 8.06 -2.85
CA ARG A 321 13.44 7.90 -2.64
C ARG A 321 12.72 7.53 -3.94
N GLU A 322 13.41 6.80 -4.81
CA GLU A 322 12.93 6.36 -6.12
C GLU A 322 11.50 5.79 -6.07
N PRO A 323 11.09 4.97 -5.07
CA PRO A 323 9.73 4.45 -4.99
C PRO A 323 8.64 5.52 -4.85
N VAL A 324 8.91 6.66 -4.19
CA VAL A 324 7.90 7.72 -3.98
C VAL A 324 7.62 8.45 -5.30
N PHE A 325 8.67 8.72 -6.07
CA PHE A 325 8.56 9.26 -7.42
C PHE A 325 7.93 8.25 -8.37
N ASP A 326 8.27 6.96 -8.24
CA ASP A 326 7.71 5.89 -9.08
C ASP A 326 6.23 5.66 -8.83
N GLN A 327 5.79 5.69 -7.58
CA GLN A 327 4.36 5.58 -7.25
C GLN A 327 3.56 6.74 -7.85
N ALA A 328 4.04 7.97 -7.69
CA ALA A 328 3.37 9.14 -8.25
C ALA A 328 3.43 9.14 -9.79
N TYR A 329 4.54 8.68 -10.37
CA TYR A 329 4.67 8.50 -11.81
C TYR A 329 3.63 7.50 -12.36
N ASN A 330 3.52 6.34 -11.72
CA ASN A 330 2.61 5.27 -12.13
C ASN A 330 1.14 5.62 -11.87
N ARG A 331 0.81 6.28 -10.74
CA ARG A 331 -0.55 6.76 -10.43
C ARG A 331 -1.10 7.71 -11.50
N HIS A 332 -0.22 8.38 -12.23
CA HIS A 332 -0.57 9.30 -13.31
C HIS A 332 -0.46 8.67 -14.70
N GLY A 333 -0.34 7.36 -14.84
CA GLY A 333 -0.26 6.68 -16.14
C GLY A 333 1.14 6.68 -16.77
N GLY A 334 2.18 6.95 -15.97
CA GLY A 334 3.58 6.77 -16.31
C GLY A 334 4.01 7.51 -17.58
N ALA A 335 4.81 6.83 -18.40
CA ALA A 335 5.43 7.40 -19.61
C ALA A 335 4.40 7.95 -20.61
N ARG A 336 3.20 7.39 -20.63
CA ARG A 336 2.13 7.83 -21.53
C ARG A 336 1.68 9.25 -21.22
N ASN A 337 1.60 9.61 -19.95
CA ASN A 337 0.99 10.86 -19.50
C ASN A 337 2.03 11.88 -19.04
N LEU A 338 3.07 11.42 -18.35
CA LEU A 338 4.12 12.28 -17.79
C LEU A 338 5.38 12.35 -18.65
N GLY A 339 5.61 11.35 -19.52
CA GLY A 339 6.82 11.26 -20.34
C GLY A 339 7.98 10.60 -19.60
N TYR A 340 9.20 10.77 -20.06
CA TYR A 340 10.41 10.23 -19.42
C TYR A 340 11.13 11.31 -18.58
N PRO A 341 11.92 10.93 -17.57
CA PRO A 341 12.73 11.86 -16.80
C PRO A 341 13.63 12.74 -17.68
N ALA A 342 13.55 14.05 -17.50
CA ALA A 342 14.40 15.03 -18.17
C ALA A 342 15.70 15.33 -17.40
N GLY A 343 15.81 14.86 -16.15
CA GLY A 343 16.96 15.10 -15.26
C GLY A 343 16.98 14.24 -14.00
N LEU A 344 18.06 14.38 -13.22
CA LEU A 344 18.13 13.88 -11.84
C LEU A 344 17.14 14.61 -10.94
N VAL A 345 16.81 13.98 -9.81
CA VAL A 345 16.11 14.69 -8.74
C VAL A 345 16.99 15.79 -8.17
N VAL A 346 16.43 16.99 -8.08
CA VAL A 346 17.10 18.17 -7.54
C VAL A 346 16.26 18.81 -6.44
N TRP A 347 16.91 19.61 -5.60
CA TRP A 347 16.22 20.42 -4.60
C TRP A 347 15.69 21.71 -5.23
N TRP A 348 14.45 22.08 -4.88
CA TRP A 348 13.81 23.34 -5.26
C TRP A 348 13.27 24.06 -4.02
N GLY A 349 13.49 25.37 -3.95
CA GLY A 349 13.12 26.19 -2.79
C GLY A 349 14.26 26.33 -1.78
N ASN A 350 14.31 27.49 -1.12
CA ASN A 350 15.28 27.83 -0.09
C ASN A 350 14.65 27.78 1.32
N THR A 351 13.38 28.19 1.44
CA THR A 351 12.65 28.29 2.71
C THR A 351 11.84 27.02 2.96
N ASN A 352 11.20 26.49 1.92
CA ASN A 352 10.49 25.21 1.99
C ASN A 352 11.09 24.23 0.95
N PRO A 353 12.31 23.70 1.16
CA PRO A 353 12.96 22.88 0.16
C PRO A 353 12.18 21.59 -0.11
N VAL A 354 11.93 21.29 -1.38
CA VAL A 354 11.32 20.05 -1.86
C VAL A 354 12.23 19.39 -2.89
N MET A 355 12.12 18.07 -3.01
CA MET A 355 12.76 17.33 -4.08
C MET A 355 11.87 17.33 -5.31
N ILE A 356 12.44 17.61 -6.47
CA ILE A 356 11.71 17.61 -7.74
C ILE A 356 12.38 16.77 -8.80
N GLN A 357 11.58 16.17 -9.66
CA GLN A 357 12.04 15.60 -10.93
C GLN A 357 11.21 16.14 -12.07
N GLU A 358 11.88 16.64 -13.10
CA GLU A 358 11.24 17.10 -14.33
C GLU A 358 11.08 15.95 -15.32
N TYR A 359 9.99 16.00 -16.07
CA TYR A 359 9.66 15.04 -17.10
C TYR A 359 9.32 15.72 -18.40
N ASP A 360 9.67 15.06 -19.50
CA ASP A 360 9.56 15.58 -20.86
C ASP A 360 8.14 15.70 -21.43
N GLY A 361 7.16 15.22 -20.66
CA GLY A 361 5.76 15.32 -21.00
C GLY A 361 5.30 14.23 -21.95
N GLY A 362 4.32 13.46 -21.50
CA GLY A 362 3.57 12.53 -22.31
C GLY A 362 2.41 13.27 -23.00
N ALA A 363 1.20 12.76 -22.85
CA ALA A 363 -0.01 13.35 -23.42
C ALA A 363 -0.36 14.77 -22.89
N PHE A 364 0.21 15.18 -21.73
CA PHE A 364 -0.18 16.42 -21.03
C PHE A 364 0.91 17.51 -21.00
N GLY A 365 1.96 17.38 -21.83
CA GLY A 365 3.08 18.32 -21.84
C GLY A 365 4.01 18.19 -20.61
N PRO A 366 5.02 19.07 -20.47
CA PRO A 366 6.03 18.97 -19.41
C PRO A 366 5.42 18.90 -18.02
N SER A 367 5.93 17.99 -17.21
CA SER A 367 5.43 17.74 -15.86
C SER A 367 6.55 17.72 -14.83
N LEU A 368 6.16 17.91 -13.57
CA LEU A 368 7.04 18.03 -12.43
C LEU A 368 6.48 17.14 -11.32
N LEU A 369 7.26 16.17 -10.87
CA LEU A 369 6.98 15.46 -9.63
C LEU A 369 7.63 16.22 -8.48
N VAL A 370 6.84 16.55 -7.46
CA VAL A 370 7.27 17.31 -6.29
C VAL A 370 7.07 16.48 -5.02
N TYR A 371 8.13 16.31 -4.24
CA TYR A 371 8.14 15.51 -3.01
C TYR A 371 8.68 16.33 -1.83
N ASP A 372 7.86 16.48 -0.80
CA ASP A 372 8.19 17.20 0.43
C ASP A 372 8.92 16.29 1.43
N ARG A 373 10.20 16.04 1.15
CA ARG A 373 11.06 15.19 1.98
C ARG A 373 11.19 15.69 3.42
N ASN A 374 11.14 17.00 3.66
CA ASN A 374 11.39 17.57 4.99
C ASN A 374 10.27 17.29 5.99
N ASN A 375 9.06 17.01 5.50
CA ASN A 375 7.92 16.62 6.33
C ASN A 375 7.64 15.10 6.26
N ASP A 376 8.63 14.33 5.79
CA ASP A 376 8.68 12.86 5.82
C ASP A 376 9.90 12.38 6.65
N PRO A 377 9.94 12.68 7.98
CA PRO A 377 11.14 12.50 8.82
C PRO A 377 11.48 11.03 9.11
N ASP A 378 10.52 10.12 9.06
CA ASP A 378 10.70 8.73 9.50
C ASP A 378 11.07 7.76 8.37
N HIS A 379 11.20 8.24 7.13
CA HIS A 379 11.50 7.38 5.98
C HIS A 379 10.42 6.34 5.63
N LEU A 380 9.26 6.41 6.29
CA LEU A 380 8.14 5.47 6.22
C LEU A 380 7.12 5.85 5.14
N ARG A 381 7.50 6.11 3.88
CA ARG A 381 6.60 6.27 2.72
C ARG A 381 5.35 7.18 2.86
N GLY A 382 5.14 7.93 3.95
CA GLY A 382 3.83 8.49 4.29
C GLY A 382 3.44 9.70 3.45
N VAL A 383 4.42 10.50 3.02
CA VAL A 383 4.21 11.68 2.19
C VAL A 383 4.33 11.31 0.70
N PRO A 384 3.26 11.42 -0.10
CA PRO A 384 3.35 11.16 -1.53
C PRO A 384 4.09 12.28 -2.28
N ALA A 385 4.66 11.93 -3.43
CA ALA A 385 4.97 12.93 -4.45
C ALA A 385 3.70 13.33 -5.22
N TYR A 386 3.58 14.60 -5.57
CA TYR A 386 2.46 15.15 -6.33
C TYR A 386 2.91 15.64 -7.70
N VAL A 387 2.04 15.49 -8.70
CA VAL A 387 2.28 15.93 -10.07
C VAL A 387 1.79 17.37 -10.28
N LEU A 388 2.68 18.21 -10.77
CA LEU A 388 2.41 19.54 -11.31
C LEU A 388 2.60 19.51 -12.83
N ARG A 389 1.59 19.89 -13.60
CA ARG A 389 1.64 19.89 -15.07
C ARG A 389 0.96 21.13 -15.66
N GLY A 390 1.22 21.37 -16.95
CA GLY A 390 0.54 22.41 -17.74
C GLY A 390 0.53 23.79 -17.07
N ALA A 391 -0.63 24.44 -17.08
CA ALA A 391 -0.81 25.81 -16.58
C ALA A 391 -0.55 25.95 -15.07
N PHE A 392 -0.86 24.94 -14.26
CA PHE A 392 -0.58 24.96 -12.82
C PHE A 392 0.92 24.97 -12.53
N ARG A 393 1.70 24.12 -13.20
CA ARG A 393 3.17 24.10 -13.08
C ARG A 393 3.74 25.50 -13.37
N GLN A 394 3.33 26.10 -14.47
CA GLN A 394 3.85 27.41 -14.91
C GLN A 394 3.47 28.54 -13.96
N HIS A 395 2.20 28.60 -13.54
CA HIS A 395 1.77 29.63 -12.60
C HIS A 395 2.51 29.47 -11.28
N TYR A 396 2.58 28.25 -10.74
CA TYR A 396 3.27 27.95 -9.49
C TYR A 396 4.76 28.34 -9.54
N GLN A 397 5.45 28.05 -10.65
CA GLN A 397 6.82 28.53 -10.87
C GLN A 397 6.91 30.06 -10.91
N SER A 398 5.97 30.75 -11.55
CA SER A 398 6.01 32.22 -11.70
C SER A 398 5.83 32.99 -10.38
N ILE A 399 5.17 32.38 -9.39
CA ILE A 399 4.97 32.97 -8.05
C ILE A 399 6.04 32.53 -7.03
N GLY A 400 7.08 31.81 -7.45
CA GLY A 400 8.20 31.38 -6.59
C GLY A 400 8.14 29.93 -6.10
N GLY A 401 7.17 29.14 -6.56
CA GLY A 401 7.09 27.70 -6.27
C GLY A 401 6.92 27.39 -4.78
N PRO A 402 7.72 26.48 -4.20
CA PRO A 402 7.59 26.07 -2.80
C PRO A 402 7.93 27.20 -1.82
N ASP A 403 8.70 28.20 -2.23
CA ASP A 403 8.97 29.40 -1.44
C ASP A 403 7.84 30.44 -1.51
N SER A 404 6.83 30.22 -2.36
CA SER A 404 5.66 31.10 -2.43
C SER A 404 4.78 30.97 -1.19
N TRP A 405 3.85 31.91 -1.01
CA TRP A 405 2.89 31.88 0.10
C TRP A 405 1.98 30.64 0.08
N LEU A 406 1.78 29.99 -1.08
CA LEU A 406 1.01 28.74 -1.18
C LEU A 406 1.73 27.55 -0.52
N GLY A 407 3.07 27.59 -0.48
CA GLY A 407 3.89 26.48 0.00
C GLY A 407 3.90 25.30 -0.97
N VAL A 408 4.16 24.10 -0.44
CA VAL A 408 4.32 22.87 -1.22
C VAL A 408 2.97 22.30 -1.71
N PRO A 409 2.93 21.59 -2.85
CA PRO A 409 1.72 20.91 -3.32
C PRO A 409 1.27 19.82 -2.32
N THR A 410 -0.04 19.65 -2.17
CA THR A 410 -0.67 18.66 -1.29
C THR A 410 -1.74 17.82 -2.02
N SER A 411 -1.86 18.01 -3.33
CA SER A 411 -2.69 17.19 -4.20
C SER A 411 -2.12 17.11 -5.61
N ASP A 412 -2.55 16.07 -6.31
CA ASP A 412 -2.54 16.07 -7.77
C ASP A 412 -3.64 17.01 -8.29
N GLU A 413 -3.68 17.25 -9.61
CA GLU A 413 -4.76 18.03 -10.24
C GLU A 413 -6.10 17.29 -10.21
N TYR A 414 -7.18 17.98 -9.84
CA TYR A 414 -8.54 17.43 -9.75
C TYR A 414 -9.60 18.43 -10.24
N LEU A 415 -10.84 17.98 -10.43
CA LEU A 415 -11.97 18.87 -10.76
C LEU A 415 -12.69 19.30 -9.47
N ASN A 416 -12.88 20.60 -9.29
CA ASN A 416 -13.67 21.13 -8.19
C ASN A 416 -15.19 21.00 -8.45
N THR A 417 -16.01 21.41 -7.48
CA THR A 417 -17.49 21.30 -7.57
C THR A 417 -18.12 22.12 -8.69
N GLU A 418 -17.38 23.05 -9.30
CA GLU A 418 -17.81 23.83 -10.47
C GLU A 418 -17.33 23.20 -11.80
N GLY A 419 -16.71 22.02 -11.74
CA GLY A 419 -16.10 21.35 -12.91
C GLY A 419 -14.84 22.04 -13.42
N LYS A 420 -14.19 22.88 -12.61
CA LYS A 420 -12.94 23.56 -12.97
C LYS A 420 -11.73 22.77 -12.43
N PRO A 421 -10.64 22.65 -13.21
CA PRO A 421 -9.40 22.09 -12.68
C PRO A 421 -8.90 22.89 -11.49
N GLN A 422 -8.38 22.19 -10.49
CA GLN A 422 -7.90 22.74 -9.24
C GLN A 422 -6.71 21.91 -8.74
N GLN A 423 -5.76 22.57 -8.06
CA GLN A 423 -4.65 21.92 -7.39
C GLN A 423 -4.43 22.53 -6.00
N SER A 424 -4.27 21.67 -4.99
CA SER A 424 -4.12 22.07 -3.60
C SER A 424 -2.65 22.18 -3.18
N PHE A 425 -2.41 23.10 -2.25
CA PHE A 425 -1.13 23.39 -1.64
C PHE A 425 -1.33 23.55 -0.12
N ARG A 426 -0.23 23.55 0.63
CA ARG A 426 -0.23 23.63 2.10
C ARG A 426 -1.08 24.79 2.64
N ASN A 427 -1.01 25.96 2.03
CA ASN A 427 -1.67 27.18 2.53
C ASN A 427 -2.86 27.64 1.68
N GLY A 428 -3.20 26.93 0.60
CA GLY A 428 -4.25 27.34 -0.31
C GLY A 428 -4.39 26.42 -1.52
N PHE A 429 -5.04 26.90 -2.56
CA PHE A 429 -5.25 26.14 -3.80
C PHE A 429 -5.27 27.08 -5.01
N LEU A 430 -5.00 26.50 -6.18
CA LEU A 430 -5.08 27.16 -7.48
C LEU A 430 -6.30 26.64 -8.24
N ILE A 431 -7.11 27.53 -8.83
CA ILE A 431 -8.22 27.18 -9.73
C ILE A 431 -7.89 27.65 -11.15
N TYR A 432 -8.12 26.78 -12.12
CA TYR A 432 -8.01 27.11 -13.53
C TYR A 432 -9.33 27.65 -14.09
N HIS A 433 -9.31 28.87 -14.63
CA HIS A 433 -10.48 29.52 -15.26
C HIS A 433 -10.38 29.61 -16.78
N GLY A 434 -9.32 29.07 -17.38
CA GLY A 434 -9.03 29.16 -18.81
C GLY A 434 -7.63 29.74 -19.09
N PRO A 435 -7.24 29.84 -20.36
CA PRO A 435 -5.87 30.16 -20.74
C PRO A 435 -5.35 31.45 -20.11
N GLY A 436 -4.24 31.35 -19.36
CA GLY A 436 -3.62 32.49 -18.67
C GLY A 436 -4.38 33.03 -17.45
N ASN A 437 -5.46 32.37 -17.02
CA ASN A 437 -6.29 32.79 -15.90
C ASN A 437 -6.30 31.70 -14.82
N ILE A 438 -5.36 31.80 -13.88
CA ILE A 438 -5.29 30.98 -12.67
C ILE A 438 -5.58 31.86 -11.46
N GLU A 439 -6.54 31.44 -10.64
CA GLU A 439 -6.89 32.09 -9.38
C GLU A 439 -6.22 31.35 -8.22
N ALA A 440 -5.51 32.06 -7.35
CA ALA A 440 -4.92 31.50 -6.13
C ALA A 440 -5.74 31.94 -4.90
N ARG A 441 -6.14 30.99 -4.04
CA ARG A 441 -6.95 31.25 -2.83
C ARG A 441 -6.31 30.64 -1.60
N SER A 442 -6.43 31.30 -0.45
CA SER A 442 -6.03 30.76 0.86
C SER A 442 -7.11 29.89 1.48
N TRP A 443 -6.72 28.96 2.35
CA TRP A 443 -7.66 28.20 3.17
C TRP A 443 -8.45 29.09 4.15
N PRO A 444 -9.69 28.73 4.51
CA PRO A 444 -10.48 29.48 5.50
C PRO A 444 -9.87 29.39 6.91
N ALA A 445 -10.01 30.45 7.71
CA ALA A 445 -9.52 30.48 9.09
C ALA A 445 -10.49 29.78 10.08
N PRO A 446 -10.00 29.17 11.18
CA PRO A 446 -10.86 28.58 12.22
C PRO A 446 -11.83 29.58 12.86
N GLN A 447 -13.00 29.11 13.28
CA GLN A 447 -14.03 29.93 13.94
C GLN A 447 -14.53 29.23 15.22
N ASP A 448 -14.63 29.98 16.32
CA ASP A 448 -15.16 29.46 17.60
C ASP A 448 -16.60 28.95 17.42
N GLY A 449 -16.93 27.81 18.05
CA GLY A 449 -18.25 27.18 17.91
C GLY A 449 -18.48 26.45 16.57
N GLN A 450 -17.45 26.33 15.73
CA GLN A 450 -17.44 25.53 14.51
C GLN A 450 -16.27 24.55 14.49
N TRP A 451 -16.42 23.48 13.73
CA TRP A 451 -15.32 22.61 13.36
C TRP A 451 -14.51 23.24 12.24
N HIS A 452 -13.19 23.29 12.41
CA HIS A 452 -12.21 23.52 11.37
C HIS A 452 -11.66 22.16 10.91
N VAL A 453 -11.94 21.80 9.66
CA VAL A 453 -11.75 20.45 9.13
C VAL A 453 -10.65 20.43 8.08
N GLN A 454 -9.75 19.48 8.18
CA GLN A 454 -8.59 19.35 7.30
C GLN A 454 -8.42 17.91 6.83
N PHE A 455 -8.51 17.70 5.52
CA PHE A 455 -8.23 16.42 4.86
C PHE A 455 -6.80 16.35 4.37
N ARG A 456 -6.17 15.17 4.40
CA ARG A 456 -4.81 14.94 3.88
C ARG A 456 -4.72 13.57 3.23
N ASN A 457 -4.07 13.49 2.08
CA ASN A 457 -3.71 12.19 1.48
C ASN A 457 -2.40 11.69 2.05
N TYR A 458 -2.28 10.39 2.25
CA TYR A 458 -1.04 9.74 2.67
C TYR A 458 -0.87 8.40 1.95
N VAL A 459 0.30 7.80 2.08
CA VAL A 459 0.60 6.48 1.49
C VAL A 459 1.01 5.53 2.61
N HIS A 460 0.12 4.59 2.94
CA HIS A 460 0.30 3.53 3.96
C HIS A 460 0.54 3.99 5.40
N ASP A 461 -0.11 3.30 6.35
CA ASP A 461 0.11 3.00 7.78
C ASP A 461 0.69 4.04 8.75
N VAL A 462 1.01 5.26 8.30
CA VAL A 462 1.67 6.26 9.12
C VAL A 462 0.67 7.30 9.62
N TRP A 463 0.48 7.33 10.93
CA TRP A 463 -0.16 8.46 11.61
C TRP A 463 0.76 9.69 11.50
N ASN A 464 0.56 10.52 10.48
CA ASN A 464 1.37 11.72 10.31
C ASN A 464 0.54 12.95 9.88
N PHE A 465 0.20 13.79 10.85
CA PHE A 465 -0.44 15.09 10.64
C PHE A 465 0.55 16.24 10.32
N GLN A 466 1.85 15.94 10.11
CA GLN A 466 2.84 16.94 9.72
C GLN A 466 2.70 17.38 8.25
N MET A 467 1.87 16.70 7.47
CA MET A 467 1.56 17.06 6.08
C MET A 467 0.63 18.27 5.98
N GLY A 468 0.80 19.05 4.92
CA GLY A 468 -0.14 20.12 4.58
C GLY A 468 -1.51 19.56 4.19
N PRO A 469 -2.61 20.29 4.46
CA PRO A 469 -3.94 19.84 4.07
C PRO A 469 -4.12 19.82 2.55
N THR A 470 -4.82 18.81 2.07
CA THR A 470 -5.35 18.70 0.70
C THR A 470 -6.65 19.48 0.54
N TRP A 471 -7.48 19.53 1.59
CA TRP A 471 -8.73 20.29 1.63
C TRP A 471 -8.97 20.86 3.03
N VAL A 472 -9.50 22.08 3.11
CA VAL A 472 -9.83 22.76 4.38
C VAL A 472 -11.19 23.45 4.30
N GLU A 473 -12.02 23.25 5.33
CA GLU A 473 -13.34 23.89 5.45
C GLU A 473 -13.78 24.10 6.90
N ASN A 474 -14.79 24.94 7.11
CA ASN A 474 -15.44 25.12 8.42
C ASN A 474 -16.86 24.54 8.40
N GLN A 475 -17.28 23.89 9.49
CA GLN A 475 -18.55 23.19 9.58
C GLN A 475 -19.24 23.38 10.96
N SER A 476 -20.56 23.22 11.08
CA SER A 476 -21.32 23.44 12.34
C SER A 476 -21.22 22.28 13.37
N ILE A 477 -21.60 22.54 14.64
CA ILE A 477 -21.37 21.69 15.84
C ILE A 477 -22.31 20.49 16.07
N SER A 478 -23.29 20.19 15.23
CA SER A 478 -24.21 19.07 15.51
C SER A 478 -23.47 17.73 15.62
N SER A 479 -23.96 16.79 16.46
CA SER A 479 -23.47 15.40 16.54
C SER A 479 -23.18 14.83 15.15
N ARG A 480 -21.97 14.32 14.93
CA ARG A 480 -21.49 14.02 13.58
C ARG A 480 -21.40 12.54 13.36
N SER A 481 -22.26 12.05 12.46
CA SER A 481 -22.02 10.83 11.69
C SER A 481 -21.57 11.26 10.30
N SER A 482 -20.34 10.92 9.92
CA SER A 482 -19.82 11.12 8.56
C SER A 482 -19.57 9.75 7.97
N CYS A 483 -20.47 9.30 7.10
CA CYS A 483 -20.35 8.03 6.39
C CYS A 483 -20.31 8.27 4.89
N TRP A 484 -19.17 8.01 4.28
CA TRP A 484 -18.94 8.01 2.84
C TRP A 484 -19.03 6.54 2.39
N VAL A 485 -20.27 6.09 2.16
CA VAL A 485 -20.73 4.69 2.08
C VAL A 485 -19.97 3.82 1.05
N ASP A 486 -19.23 4.41 0.11
CA ASP A 486 -18.46 3.72 -0.95
C ASP A 486 -17.05 4.36 -1.16
N ASN A 487 -16.31 4.69 -0.09
CA ASN A 487 -15.01 5.41 -0.04
C ASN A 487 -15.16 6.95 0.07
N ALA A 488 -14.06 7.67 0.40
CA ALA A 488 -13.94 9.12 0.70
C ALA A 488 -14.91 10.07 -0.05
N PRO A 489 -15.12 11.34 0.40
CA PRO A 489 -15.95 12.28 -0.34
C PRO A 489 -15.51 12.38 -1.82
N GLY A 490 -16.30 11.83 -2.75
CA GLY A 490 -16.03 11.88 -4.20
C GLY A 490 -15.83 10.58 -4.96
N SER A 491 -16.04 9.40 -4.38
CA SER A 491 -15.75 8.08 -4.97
C SER A 491 -16.52 7.64 -6.23
N GLU A 492 -17.13 8.56 -7.00
CA GLU A 492 -17.66 8.20 -8.31
C GLU A 492 -16.52 7.79 -9.26
N PRO A 493 -16.70 6.77 -10.11
CA PRO A 493 -15.66 6.27 -11.01
C PRO A 493 -15.05 7.39 -11.87
N GLY A 494 -13.80 7.76 -11.56
CA GLY A 494 -13.02 8.74 -12.33
C GLY A 494 -12.95 10.17 -11.77
N ALA A 495 -13.45 10.46 -10.56
CA ALA A 495 -13.38 11.80 -9.98
C ALA A 495 -12.66 11.82 -8.61
N MET A 496 -11.52 12.52 -8.51
CA MET A 496 -11.06 13.05 -7.22
C MET A 496 -11.93 14.26 -6.88
N ARG A 497 -12.85 14.17 -5.90
CA ARG A 497 -13.54 15.37 -5.41
C ARG A 497 -12.67 16.02 -4.34
N TRP A 498 -12.39 17.31 -4.49
CA TRP A 498 -11.54 18.08 -3.57
C TRP A 498 -10.07 17.63 -3.46
N GLY A 499 -9.63 16.73 -4.35
CA GLY A 499 -8.26 16.22 -4.39
C GLY A 499 -7.95 15.14 -3.36
N VAL A 500 -8.94 14.69 -2.57
CA VAL A 500 -8.78 13.65 -1.54
C VAL A 500 -8.90 12.28 -2.19
N TRP A 501 -8.04 11.33 -1.80
CA TRP A 501 -8.08 9.96 -2.32
C TRP A 501 -9.24 9.15 -1.72
N PRO A 502 -9.79 8.16 -2.45
CA PRO A 502 -10.84 7.28 -1.93
C PRO A 502 -10.44 6.54 -0.65
N ASP A 503 -9.19 6.11 -0.61
CA ASP A 503 -8.57 5.37 0.48
C ASP A 503 -7.25 6.07 0.87
N TYR A 504 -6.69 5.73 2.03
CA TYR A 504 -5.45 6.33 2.53
C TYR A 504 -5.51 7.86 2.67
N PHE A 505 -6.51 8.35 3.41
CA PHE A 505 -6.59 9.75 3.81
C PHE A 505 -6.79 9.92 5.32
N THR A 506 -6.44 11.08 5.85
CA THR A 506 -6.75 11.46 7.23
C THR A 506 -7.63 12.69 7.27
N VAL A 507 -8.47 12.78 8.29
CA VAL A 507 -9.29 13.95 8.58
C VAL A 507 -9.02 14.40 10.00
N ARG A 508 -8.78 15.70 10.18
CA ARG A 508 -8.75 16.33 11.51
C ARG A 508 -9.87 17.34 11.60
N TRP A 509 -10.80 17.11 12.52
CA TRP A 509 -11.73 18.12 13.02
C TRP A 509 -11.13 18.77 14.26
N SER A 510 -10.87 20.06 14.22
CA SER A 510 -10.43 20.85 15.38
C SER A 510 -11.43 21.94 15.66
N GLY A 511 -11.84 22.13 16.91
CA GLY A 511 -12.79 23.17 17.26
C GLY A 511 -12.66 23.59 18.71
N ARG A 512 -13.10 24.82 18.98
CA ARG A 512 -13.11 25.41 20.32
C ARG A 512 -14.55 25.62 20.77
N PHE A 513 -14.96 24.93 21.83
CA PHE A 513 -16.36 24.84 22.25
C PHE A 513 -16.52 25.18 23.72
N TYR A 514 -17.64 25.80 24.08
CA TYR A 514 -17.96 26.13 25.46
C TYR A 514 -18.66 24.94 26.15
N PHE A 515 -18.17 24.54 27.32
CA PHE A 515 -18.76 23.52 28.19
C PHE A 515 -19.16 24.13 29.54
N ASP A 516 -20.24 23.62 30.13
CA ASP A 516 -20.56 23.87 31.53
C ASP A 516 -19.73 22.93 32.42
N GLU A 517 -19.55 23.26 33.70
CA GLU A 517 -18.82 22.36 34.61
C GLU A 517 -19.57 21.01 34.76
N GLY A 518 -18.87 19.89 34.60
CA GLY A 518 -19.38 18.55 34.89
C GLY A 518 -18.63 17.44 34.17
N VAL A 519 -19.15 16.21 34.26
CA VAL A 519 -18.56 15.04 33.59
C VAL A 519 -19.27 14.79 32.26
N TYR A 520 -18.48 14.69 31.20
CA TYR A 520 -18.91 14.47 29.83
C TYR A 520 -18.42 13.13 29.33
N ARG A 521 -19.34 12.34 28.78
CA ARG A 521 -19.03 11.15 27.98
C ARG A 521 -18.80 11.55 26.54
N PHE A 522 -17.59 11.38 26.05
CA PHE A 522 -17.29 11.39 24.64
C PHE A 522 -17.55 10.00 24.06
N ARG A 523 -18.07 9.96 22.84
CA ARG A 523 -18.35 8.77 22.05
C ARG A 523 -17.64 8.91 20.72
N ALA A 524 -17.00 7.85 20.25
CA ALA A 524 -16.48 7.75 18.89
C ALA A 524 -16.74 6.34 18.34
N ALA A 525 -17.03 6.24 17.06
CA ALA A 525 -17.00 4.99 16.30
C ALA A 525 -16.35 5.30 14.95
N ALA A 526 -15.60 4.35 14.42
CA ALA A 526 -15.07 4.43 13.06
C ALA A 526 -15.02 3.03 12.46
N ASP A 527 -15.02 2.94 11.14
CA ASP A 527 -14.66 1.69 10.45
C ASP A 527 -13.16 1.43 10.50
N ASP A 528 -12.36 2.49 10.33
CA ASP A 528 -10.93 2.50 10.55
C ASP A 528 -10.58 3.16 11.90
N ARG A 529 -9.61 4.07 11.98
CA ARG A 529 -9.11 4.59 13.27
C ARG A 529 -9.66 5.96 13.60
N VAL A 530 -10.05 6.16 14.86
CA VAL A 530 -10.43 7.46 15.41
C VAL A 530 -9.70 7.79 16.72
N TYR A 531 -9.30 9.05 16.87
CA TYR A 531 -8.70 9.61 18.07
C TYR A 531 -9.49 10.84 18.50
N ILE A 532 -9.74 11.01 19.80
CA ILE A 532 -10.30 12.24 20.35
C ILE A 532 -9.35 12.79 21.42
N ARG A 533 -9.00 14.07 21.27
CA ARG A 533 -8.27 14.86 22.28
C ARG A 533 -9.12 16.01 22.79
N VAL A 534 -9.05 16.26 24.09
CA VAL A 534 -9.65 17.43 24.74
C VAL A 534 -8.59 18.18 25.54
N ASP A 535 -8.41 19.47 25.24
CA ASP A 535 -7.33 20.32 25.75
C ASP A 535 -5.93 19.69 25.58
N GLY A 536 -5.73 19.01 24.45
CA GLY A 536 -4.49 18.29 24.13
C GLY A 536 -4.37 16.88 24.73
N ASN A 537 -5.20 16.52 25.71
CA ASN A 537 -5.18 15.19 26.33
C ASN A 537 -5.90 14.18 25.44
N LEU A 538 -5.26 13.05 25.12
CA LEU A 538 -5.89 11.94 24.39
C LEU A 538 -6.86 11.20 25.32
N ILE A 539 -8.14 11.18 24.94
CA ILE A 539 -9.21 10.59 25.75
C ILE A 539 -9.83 9.35 25.10
N ILE A 540 -9.85 9.29 23.77
CA ILE A 540 -10.27 8.12 22.99
C ILE A 540 -9.17 7.85 21.96
N GLU A 541 -8.79 6.58 21.85
CA GLU A 541 -7.81 6.08 20.89
C GLU A 541 -8.26 4.71 20.41
N ASP A 542 -8.59 4.61 19.13
CA ASP A 542 -8.74 3.34 18.46
C ASP A 542 -7.36 2.76 18.13
N ARG A 543 -7.01 1.65 18.79
CA ARG A 543 -5.70 0.99 18.66
C ARG A 543 -5.71 -0.22 17.73
N ASP A 544 -6.88 -0.72 17.34
CA ASP A 544 -7.05 -2.04 16.74
C ASP A 544 -7.31 -1.94 15.23
N TRP A 545 -6.64 -2.80 14.44
CA TRP A 545 -6.94 -2.94 13.01
C TRP A 545 -8.14 -3.88 12.83
N GLY A 546 -9.24 -3.39 12.24
CA GLY A 546 -10.28 -4.26 11.68
C GLY A 546 -11.51 -4.55 12.55
N ARG A 547 -11.87 -3.68 13.51
CA ARG A 547 -13.19 -3.72 14.15
C ARG A 547 -14.08 -2.61 13.59
N VAL A 548 -14.78 -2.93 12.52
CA VAL A 548 -15.65 -1.96 11.82
C VAL A 548 -16.78 -1.50 12.75
N ASN A 549 -16.83 -0.20 13.10
CA ASN A 549 -17.88 0.47 13.88
C ASN A 549 -18.01 0.06 15.37
N GLU A 550 -16.92 -0.33 16.04
CA GLU A 550 -16.95 -0.45 17.51
C GLU A 550 -17.05 0.93 18.17
N GLU A 551 -17.86 1.03 19.23
CA GLU A 551 -18.11 2.28 19.93
C GLU A 551 -17.15 2.44 21.11
N TYR A 552 -16.28 3.45 21.03
CA TYR A 552 -15.41 3.87 22.11
C TYR A 552 -16.06 4.99 22.91
N THR A 553 -15.93 4.94 24.24
CA THR A 553 -16.40 5.99 25.12
C THR A 553 -15.35 6.38 26.16
N ALA A 554 -15.32 7.66 26.52
CA ALA A 554 -14.47 8.19 27.58
C ALA A 554 -15.18 9.27 28.38
N ASP A 555 -15.15 9.15 29.70
CA ASP A 555 -15.76 10.09 30.61
C ASP A 555 -14.70 11.03 31.18
N ILE A 556 -14.83 12.33 30.93
CA ILE A 556 -13.91 13.35 31.42
C ILE A 556 -14.65 14.45 32.18
N ARG A 557 -14.04 14.94 33.27
CA ARG A 557 -14.55 16.12 33.97
C ARG A 557 -14.00 17.39 33.33
N LEU A 558 -14.89 18.27 32.91
CA LEU A 558 -14.57 19.57 32.32
C LEU A 558 -15.00 20.70 33.27
N SER A 559 -14.18 21.76 33.32
CA SER A 559 -14.52 23.02 33.98
C SER A 559 -15.49 23.83 33.12
N ALA A 560 -16.16 24.83 33.69
CA ALA A 560 -16.92 25.78 32.87
C ALA A 560 -15.95 26.65 32.04
N GLY A 561 -16.14 26.69 30.72
CA GLY A 561 -15.31 27.50 29.83
C GLY A 561 -15.15 26.93 28.42
N TYR A 562 -14.26 27.55 27.64
CA TYR A 562 -13.89 27.06 26.31
C TYR A 562 -12.83 25.98 26.40
N HIS A 563 -13.10 24.85 25.76
CA HIS A 563 -12.22 23.71 25.64
C HIS A 563 -11.92 23.42 24.17
N ASP A 564 -10.69 23.00 23.90
CA ASP A 564 -10.26 22.59 22.56
C ASP A 564 -10.59 21.12 22.37
N VAL A 565 -11.32 20.78 21.31
CA VAL A 565 -11.65 19.40 20.96
C VAL A 565 -11.05 19.10 19.59
N VAL A 566 -10.28 18.03 19.50
CA VAL A 566 -9.68 17.54 18.26
C VAL A 566 -10.11 16.10 18.04
N VAL A 567 -10.71 15.83 16.89
CA VAL A 567 -11.04 14.48 16.42
C VAL A 567 -10.20 14.19 15.18
N GLU A 568 -9.51 13.07 15.18
CA GLU A 568 -8.69 12.61 14.07
C GLU A 568 -9.20 11.27 13.59
N PHE A 569 -9.51 11.18 12.30
CA PHE A 569 -9.90 9.95 11.62
C PHE A 569 -8.83 9.58 10.60
N ILE A 570 -8.50 8.30 10.52
CA ILE A 570 -7.58 7.74 9.52
C ILE A 570 -8.36 6.69 8.75
N GLU A 571 -8.44 6.88 7.44
CA GLU A 571 -8.93 5.91 6.48
C GLU A 571 -7.75 5.11 5.92
N PHE A 572 -7.87 3.79 5.88
CA PHE A 572 -6.95 2.87 5.22
C PHE A 572 -7.54 2.32 3.93
N TRP A 573 -8.69 1.64 3.98
CA TRP A 573 -9.35 1.11 2.79
C TRP A 573 -10.83 0.78 3.01
N GLY A 574 -11.60 0.92 1.93
CA GLY A 574 -12.97 0.43 1.86
C GLY A 574 -13.98 1.47 2.33
N GLN A 575 -14.87 1.06 3.24
CA GLN A 575 -15.86 2.00 3.76
C GLN A 575 -15.14 3.04 4.59
N ALA A 576 -15.55 4.31 4.46
CA ALA A 576 -15.03 5.43 5.24
C ALA A 576 -16.14 6.04 6.09
N CYS A 577 -16.16 5.76 7.38
CA CYS A 577 -17.23 6.10 8.29
C CYS A 577 -16.66 6.42 9.66
N THR A 578 -17.02 7.59 10.18
CA THR A 578 -16.77 7.93 11.57
C THR A 578 -17.96 8.65 12.18
N ASP A 579 -18.30 8.29 13.41
CA ASP A 579 -19.26 8.98 14.25
C ASP A 579 -18.60 9.45 15.54
N PHE A 580 -18.89 10.68 15.96
CA PHE A 580 -18.49 11.13 17.28
C PHE A 580 -19.48 12.12 17.89
N SER A 581 -19.59 12.08 19.21
CA SER A 581 -20.43 12.97 20.00
C SER A 581 -19.92 13.12 21.43
N TRP A 582 -20.48 14.07 22.18
CA TRP A 582 -20.30 14.14 23.62
C TRP A 582 -21.61 14.47 24.31
N THR A 583 -21.78 14.03 25.55
CA THR A 583 -22.96 14.31 26.37
C THR A 583 -22.57 14.40 27.83
N LYS A 584 -23.19 15.33 28.59
CA LYS A 584 -23.00 15.45 30.04
C LYS A 584 -23.72 14.28 30.75
N ILE A 585 -23.05 13.53 31.62
CA ILE A 585 -23.60 12.29 32.23
C ILE A 585 -23.76 12.36 33.76
N THR A 586 -24.82 11.74 34.28
CA THR A 586 -25.06 11.53 35.72
C THR A 586 -24.26 10.35 36.27
N PRO A 587 -24.13 10.19 37.61
CA PRO A 587 -23.38 9.07 38.19
C PRO A 587 -24.09 7.71 38.09
N GLU A 588 -23.32 6.63 38.22
CA GLU A 588 -23.84 5.26 38.33
C GLU A 588 -24.59 5.06 39.66
N PRO A 589 -25.72 4.33 39.67
CA PRO A 589 -26.52 4.15 40.87
C PRO A 589 -25.81 3.25 41.90
N PRO A 590 -25.88 3.56 43.21
CA PRO A 590 -25.34 2.70 44.26
C PRO A 590 -26.03 1.33 44.29
N SER A 591 -25.34 0.31 44.80
CA SER A 591 -25.91 -1.05 44.91
C SER A 591 -25.69 -1.65 46.30
N ASN A 592 -26.21 -2.87 46.52
CA ASN A 592 -26.03 -3.64 47.76
C ASN A 592 -26.34 -2.85 49.05
N LEU A 593 -27.39 -2.01 48.98
CA LEU A 593 -27.87 -1.26 50.13
C LEU A 593 -28.46 -2.24 51.14
N ARG A 594 -27.91 -2.24 52.35
CA ARG A 594 -28.27 -3.17 53.42
C ARG A 594 -28.18 -2.51 54.79
N GLN A 595 -28.93 -3.04 55.75
CA GLN A 595 -28.78 -2.69 57.16
C GLN A 595 -27.53 -3.36 57.74
N THR A 596 -26.73 -2.60 58.48
CA THR A 596 -25.49 -3.07 59.13
C THR A 596 -25.54 -3.01 60.65
N GLY A 597 -26.50 -2.27 61.21
CA GLY A 597 -26.74 -2.23 62.65
C GLY A 597 -28.03 -1.49 63.01
N SER A 598 -28.48 -1.64 64.24
CA SER A 598 -29.54 -0.81 64.81
C SER A 598 -29.37 -0.65 66.31
N THR A 599 -29.83 0.50 66.81
CA THR A 599 -30.04 0.76 68.24
C THR A 599 -31.53 1.02 68.47
N THR A 600 -31.92 1.27 69.72
CA THR A 600 -33.29 1.67 70.07
C THR A 600 -33.69 3.01 69.46
N ASN A 601 -32.75 3.78 68.90
CA ASN A 601 -33.01 5.11 68.34
C ASN A 601 -32.29 5.41 67.01
N SER A 602 -31.72 4.41 66.34
CA SER A 602 -31.01 4.60 65.08
C SER A 602 -30.94 3.33 64.25
N VAL A 603 -30.71 3.49 62.95
CA VAL A 603 -30.40 2.41 62.01
C VAL A 603 -29.14 2.80 61.24
N SER A 604 -28.19 1.88 61.13
CA SER A 604 -27.01 2.03 60.28
C SER A 604 -27.22 1.25 58.99
N ILE A 605 -27.02 1.92 57.87
CA ILE A 605 -27.08 1.35 56.52
C ILE A 605 -25.72 1.47 55.84
N ALA A 606 -25.40 0.51 54.97
CA ALA A 606 -24.24 0.56 54.09
C ALA A 606 -24.62 0.15 52.68
N TRP A 607 -23.93 0.71 51.70
CA TRP A 607 -24.08 0.42 50.28
C TRP A 607 -22.73 0.22 49.62
N GLN A 608 -22.76 -0.32 48.41
CA GLN A 608 -21.64 -0.37 47.50
C GLN A 608 -21.70 0.86 46.60
N ASP A 609 -20.61 1.61 46.60
CA ASP A 609 -20.37 2.67 45.64
C ASP A 609 -20.01 2.05 44.29
N ASN A 610 -20.76 2.42 43.26
CA ASN A 610 -20.54 2.02 41.88
C ASN A 610 -20.10 3.19 41.00
N SER A 611 -20.11 4.40 41.56
CA SER A 611 -19.76 5.65 40.88
C SER A 611 -18.32 6.03 41.21
N ASN A 612 -17.67 6.71 40.27
CA ASN A 612 -16.37 7.35 40.44
C ASN A 612 -16.42 8.84 40.05
N ASN A 613 -17.63 9.33 39.75
CA ASN A 613 -17.92 10.63 39.16
C ASN A 613 -19.04 11.36 39.94
N GLU A 614 -19.35 10.91 41.15
CA GLU A 614 -20.31 11.50 42.06
C GLU A 614 -19.68 12.60 42.92
N ASP A 615 -20.42 13.69 43.10
CA ASP A 615 -20.08 14.70 44.12
C ASP A 615 -20.58 14.25 45.52
N GLY A 616 -21.50 13.26 45.56
CA GLY A 616 -21.97 12.61 46.79
C GLY A 616 -23.17 11.70 46.60
N PHE A 617 -23.78 11.28 47.72
CA PHE A 617 -24.98 10.44 47.74
C PHE A 617 -26.14 11.12 48.48
N HIS A 618 -27.35 11.00 47.94
CA HIS A 618 -28.58 11.39 48.62
C HIS A 618 -29.27 10.16 49.20
N ILE A 619 -29.61 10.24 50.49
CA ILE A 619 -30.29 9.17 51.21
C ILE A 619 -31.75 9.56 51.34
N TYR A 620 -32.64 8.65 50.96
CA TYR A 620 -34.08 8.85 50.98
C TYR A 620 -34.79 7.82 51.86
N TRP A 621 -35.86 8.23 52.52
CA TRP A 621 -36.81 7.34 53.19
C TRP A 621 -38.18 7.43 52.54
N SER A 622 -38.97 6.36 52.64
CA SER A 622 -40.34 6.33 52.13
C SER A 622 -41.39 6.47 53.24
N ASP A 623 -42.39 7.33 53.02
CA ASP A 623 -43.59 7.44 53.87
C ASP A 623 -44.75 6.54 53.39
N GLY A 624 -44.50 5.68 52.40
CA GLY A 624 -45.49 4.82 51.76
C GLY A 624 -46.09 5.39 50.46
N SER A 625 -45.92 6.67 50.16
CA SER A 625 -46.38 7.29 48.89
C SER A 625 -45.29 8.10 48.18
N ASN A 626 -44.42 8.76 48.94
CA ASN A 626 -43.35 9.64 48.45
C ASN A 626 -42.00 9.24 49.03
N TRP A 627 -40.94 9.72 48.36
CA TRP A 627 -39.56 9.60 48.82
C TRP A 627 -39.08 10.95 49.32
N HIS A 628 -38.57 10.99 50.54
CA HIS A 628 -38.09 12.21 51.19
C HIS A 628 -36.60 12.09 51.45
N ARG A 629 -35.83 13.10 51.03
CA ARG A 629 -34.38 13.13 51.28
C ARG A 629 -34.10 13.44 52.74
N ILE A 630 -33.34 12.59 53.43
CA ILE A 630 -32.99 12.77 54.85
C ILE A 630 -31.57 13.29 55.04
N ALA A 631 -30.67 13.02 54.09
CA ALA A 631 -29.28 13.43 54.18
C ALA A 631 -28.63 13.43 52.80
N SER A 632 -27.56 14.23 52.69
CA SER A 632 -26.57 14.14 51.63
C SER A 632 -25.23 13.87 52.28
N VAL A 633 -24.51 12.88 51.77
CA VAL A 633 -23.13 12.59 52.20
C VAL A 633 -22.18 12.86 51.03
N GLY A 634 -20.92 13.16 51.35
CA GLY A 634 -19.90 13.43 50.32
C GLY A 634 -19.57 12.20 49.48
N ALA A 635 -18.79 12.41 48.41
CA ALA A 635 -18.28 11.35 47.54
C ALA A 635 -17.58 10.22 48.33
N ASN A 636 -17.60 9.00 47.78
CA ASN A 636 -17.02 7.78 48.36
C ASN A 636 -17.55 7.34 49.74
N VAL A 637 -18.56 8.02 50.31
CA VAL A 637 -19.18 7.58 51.57
C VAL A 637 -20.05 6.35 51.26
N THR A 638 -19.79 5.24 51.95
CA THR A 638 -20.47 3.94 51.74
C THR A 638 -21.34 3.49 52.91
N SER A 639 -21.50 4.34 53.94
CA SER A 639 -22.38 4.04 55.06
C SER A 639 -22.90 5.31 55.73
N TYR A 640 -24.09 5.19 56.34
CA TYR A 640 -24.72 6.27 57.08
C TYR A 640 -25.55 5.73 58.24
N THR A 641 -25.53 6.42 59.38
CA THR A 641 -26.38 6.10 60.52
C THR A 641 -27.48 7.13 60.62
N ILE A 642 -28.73 6.68 60.46
CA ILE A 642 -29.93 7.50 60.59
C ILE A 642 -30.27 7.62 62.08
N PRO A 643 -30.15 8.80 62.70
CA PRO A 643 -30.43 9.00 64.11
C PRO A 643 -31.92 9.32 64.36
N ASN A 644 -32.29 9.46 65.65
CA ASN A 644 -33.59 9.97 66.11
C ASN A 644 -34.80 9.13 65.69
N LEU A 645 -34.62 7.81 65.55
CA LEU A 645 -35.71 6.87 65.28
C LEU A 645 -36.39 6.43 66.60
N ASN A 646 -37.64 5.98 66.52
CA ASN A 646 -38.30 5.33 67.65
C ASN A 646 -37.90 3.85 67.69
N CYS A 647 -37.83 3.22 68.87
CA CYS A 647 -37.61 1.77 69.00
C CYS A 647 -38.78 0.98 68.39
N ASN A 648 -38.52 -0.21 67.83
CA ASN A 648 -39.47 -0.99 67.02
C ASN A 648 -40.02 -0.26 65.77
N GLY A 649 -39.32 0.73 65.25
CA GLY A 649 -39.70 1.46 64.05
C GLY A 649 -39.32 0.71 62.77
N TYR A 650 -40.20 0.73 61.78
CA TYR A 650 -40.01 0.15 60.45
C TYR A 650 -39.82 1.25 59.40
N PHE A 651 -38.75 1.18 58.61
CA PHE A 651 -38.42 2.19 57.60
C PHE A 651 -37.87 1.55 56.33
N ILE A 652 -38.22 2.13 55.18
CA ILE A 652 -37.68 1.74 53.87
C ILE A 652 -36.79 2.86 53.36
N TYR A 653 -35.54 2.52 52.98
CA TYR A 653 -34.56 3.47 52.45
C TYR A 653 -34.12 3.13 51.04
N ARG A 654 -33.71 4.16 50.28
CA ARG A 654 -32.98 4.06 49.00
C ARG A 654 -31.94 5.17 48.90
N ILE A 655 -30.96 5.00 48.02
CA ILE A 655 -29.87 5.97 47.84
C ILE A 655 -29.71 6.28 46.34
N THR A 656 -29.46 7.54 46.00
CA THR A 656 -28.97 7.95 44.67
C THR A 656 -27.58 8.54 44.81
N ALA A 657 -26.73 8.36 43.79
CA ALA A 657 -25.52 9.14 43.60
C ALA A 657 -25.88 10.44 42.86
N TYR A 658 -25.17 11.53 43.06
CA TYR A 658 -25.44 12.79 42.35
C TYR A 658 -24.16 13.51 41.93
N ASN A 659 -24.23 14.24 40.82
CA ASN A 659 -23.21 15.20 40.40
C ASN A 659 -23.84 16.42 39.69
N GLY A 660 -23.02 17.32 39.16
CA GLY A 660 -23.45 18.50 38.39
C GLY A 660 -24.26 18.23 37.09
N ALA A 661 -24.48 16.96 36.69
CA ALA A 661 -25.39 16.57 35.62
C ALA A 661 -26.78 16.14 36.13
N GLY A 662 -26.92 15.79 37.42
CA GLY A 662 -28.15 15.31 38.04
C GLY A 662 -27.95 14.11 38.98
N GLU A 663 -29.07 13.51 39.41
CA GLU A 663 -29.07 12.30 40.24
C GLU A 663 -29.09 11.02 39.38
N SER A 664 -28.44 9.97 39.86
CA SER A 664 -28.53 8.61 39.33
C SER A 664 -29.94 8.04 39.52
N PRO A 665 -30.28 6.93 38.84
CA PRO A 665 -31.35 6.05 39.29
C PRO A 665 -31.15 5.62 40.77
N PRO A 666 -32.20 5.24 41.50
CA PRO A 666 -32.06 4.79 42.89
C PRO A 666 -31.45 3.39 43.00
N SER A 667 -30.76 3.14 44.11
CA SER A 667 -30.30 1.81 44.54
C SER A 667 -31.45 0.83 44.76
N ASN A 668 -31.12 -0.43 45.07
CA ASN A 668 -32.09 -1.33 45.69
C ASN A 668 -32.67 -0.70 46.96
N GLN A 669 -33.91 -1.05 47.29
CA GLN A 669 -34.54 -0.63 48.55
C GLN A 669 -34.09 -1.55 49.69
N VAL A 670 -33.97 -0.99 50.89
CA VAL A 670 -33.73 -1.76 52.10
C VAL A 670 -34.84 -1.50 53.11
N GLU A 671 -35.48 -2.57 53.56
CA GLU A 671 -36.38 -2.56 54.71
C GLU A 671 -35.54 -2.69 55.98
N THR A 672 -35.80 -1.83 56.96
CA THR A 672 -35.01 -1.74 58.17
C THR A 672 -35.87 -1.63 59.42
N TRP A 673 -35.31 -2.10 60.54
CA TRP A 673 -35.93 -2.02 61.85
C TRP A 673 -34.97 -1.45 62.88
N SER A 674 -35.42 -0.47 63.66
CA SER A 674 -34.72 -0.06 64.89
C SER A 674 -34.87 -1.14 65.96
N ALA A 675 -33.90 -1.24 66.88
CA ALA A 675 -33.90 -2.28 67.89
C ALA A 675 -35.11 -2.18 68.82
N ALA A 676 -35.53 -3.34 69.35
CA ALA A 676 -36.66 -3.42 70.26
C ALA A 676 -36.43 -2.60 71.54
N CYS A 677 -37.49 -2.01 72.06
CA CYS A 677 -37.43 -1.27 73.31
C CYS A 677 -37.00 -2.22 74.46
N PRO A 678 -36.08 -1.82 75.34
CA PRO A 678 -35.53 -2.70 76.36
C PRO A 678 -36.62 -3.15 77.35
N THR A 679 -36.73 -4.47 77.57
CA THR A 679 -37.58 -5.10 78.60
C THR A 679 -36.73 -5.73 79.70
N ALA A 680 -37.23 -5.71 80.94
CA ALA A 680 -36.49 -6.13 82.15
C ALA A 680 -36.18 -7.63 82.19
N THR A 681 -34.94 -7.97 82.56
CA THR A 681 -34.34 -9.31 82.59
C THR A 681 -34.53 -10.04 83.93
N PRO A 682 -34.57 -11.38 83.95
CA PRO A 682 -33.79 -12.14 84.95
C PRO A 682 -32.84 -13.21 84.35
N THR A 683 -31.79 -13.49 85.12
CA THR A 683 -30.52 -14.21 84.86
C THR A 683 -30.58 -15.70 85.33
N PRO A 684 -29.48 -16.51 85.30
CA PRO A 684 -29.00 -17.44 84.25
C PRO A 684 -29.05 -18.95 84.63
N THR A 685 -28.71 -19.87 83.70
CA THR A 685 -28.19 -21.23 84.02
C THR A 685 -27.24 -21.73 82.91
N ALA A 686 -26.37 -22.69 83.27
CA ALA A 686 -24.99 -22.92 82.85
C ALA A 686 -24.70 -23.75 81.55
N THR A 687 -23.40 -23.73 81.22
CA THR A 687 -22.60 -24.26 80.09
C THR A 687 -22.55 -25.80 79.96
N PRO A 688 -22.17 -26.35 78.78
CA PRO A 688 -20.79 -26.88 78.60
C PRO A 688 -20.20 -26.63 77.17
N ARG A 689 -18.95 -26.13 77.06
CA ARG A 689 -17.64 -26.79 76.85
C ARG A 689 -17.34 -27.17 75.36
N PRO A 690 -16.19 -26.74 74.79
CA PRO A 690 -15.91 -26.79 73.35
C PRO A 690 -15.31 -28.14 72.89
N THR A 691 -15.66 -28.54 71.67
CA THR A 691 -15.09 -29.70 70.97
C THR A 691 -14.21 -29.22 69.81
N LEU A 692 -12.95 -29.63 69.82
CA LEU A 692 -11.97 -29.42 68.76
C LEU A 692 -12.26 -30.38 67.59
N THR A 693 -12.31 -29.87 66.36
CA THR A 693 -12.42 -30.66 65.13
C THR A 693 -11.02 -30.87 64.52
N PRO A 694 -10.64 -32.11 64.15
CA PRO A 694 -9.26 -32.47 63.80
C PRO A 694 -8.77 -32.02 62.42
N THR A 695 -7.47 -31.82 62.36
CA THR A 695 -6.58 -31.70 61.18
C THR A 695 -6.73 -32.88 60.21
N PRO A 696 -6.65 -32.68 58.89
CA PRO A 696 -6.82 -33.73 57.88
C PRO A 696 -5.76 -34.85 57.97
N THR A 697 -6.23 -36.09 57.94
CA THR A 697 -5.46 -37.33 57.83
C THR A 697 -4.73 -37.40 56.48
N ALA A 698 -3.42 -37.66 56.51
CA ALA A 698 -2.65 -38.03 55.33
C ALA A 698 -3.14 -39.37 54.77
N THR A 699 -3.76 -39.34 53.60
CA THR A 699 -4.15 -40.54 52.85
C THR A 699 -2.90 -41.20 52.25
N ALA A 700 -2.80 -42.52 52.39
CA ALA A 700 -1.74 -43.33 51.80
C ALA A 700 -1.63 -43.09 50.28
N ARG A 701 -0.39 -42.90 49.82
CA ARG A 701 0.00 -42.86 48.41
C ARG A 701 -0.50 -44.13 47.71
N PRO A 702 -1.43 -44.05 46.74
CA PRO A 702 -1.77 -45.21 45.95
C PRO A 702 -0.53 -45.68 45.19
N THR A 703 -0.25 -46.97 45.28
CA THR A 703 0.69 -47.66 44.40
C THR A 703 0.19 -47.46 42.97
N VAL A 704 0.87 -46.58 42.24
CA VAL A 704 0.54 -46.28 40.84
C VAL A 704 0.92 -47.51 40.02
N THR A 705 -0.08 -48.30 39.63
CA THR A 705 -0.01 -49.15 38.45
C THR A 705 0.44 -48.24 37.30
N PRO A 706 1.55 -48.51 36.59
CA PRO A 706 2.02 -47.63 35.53
C PRO A 706 0.91 -47.46 34.49
N THR A 707 0.30 -46.28 34.49
CA THR A 707 -0.62 -45.88 33.43
C THR A 707 0.19 -45.93 32.13
N PRO A 708 -0.31 -46.60 31.06
CA PRO A 708 0.40 -46.59 29.79
C PRO A 708 0.64 -45.15 29.35
N GLN A 709 1.90 -44.79 29.14
CA GLN A 709 2.29 -43.46 28.71
C GLN A 709 1.84 -43.24 27.26
N PRO A 710 1.35 -42.04 26.90
CA PRO A 710 1.02 -41.72 25.51
C PRO A 710 2.28 -41.74 24.65
N THR A 711 2.15 -42.20 23.40
CA THR A 711 3.21 -42.14 22.39
C THR A 711 3.65 -40.69 22.13
N PHE A 712 2.71 -39.75 21.96
CA PHE A 712 3.02 -38.35 21.64
C PHE A 712 2.39 -37.34 22.60
N LEU A 713 3.16 -36.31 22.96
CA LEU A 713 2.68 -35.05 23.53
C LEU A 713 2.71 -33.96 22.45
N PHE A 714 1.57 -33.35 22.15
CA PHE A 714 1.44 -32.18 21.28
C PHE A 714 1.35 -30.92 22.13
N MET A 715 2.24 -29.96 21.86
CA MET A 715 2.32 -28.66 22.49
C MET A 715 2.01 -27.61 21.42
N LEU A 716 0.90 -26.90 21.55
CA LEU A 716 0.44 -25.90 20.59
C LEU A 716 0.63 -24.51 21.20
N TYR A 717 1.57 -23.74 20.70
CA TYR A 717 1.81 -22.34 21.07
C TYR A 717 1.18 -21.46 19.99
N LEU A 718 -0.01 -20.95 20.27
CA LEU A 718 -0.90 -20.32 19.30
C LEU A 718 -1.03 -18.83 19.62
N ASN A 719 -0.21 -18.00 18.96
CA ASN A 719 -0.25 -16.55 19.13
C ASN A 719 -1.16 -15.91 18.09
N GLY A 720 -2.44 -15.79 18.46
CA GLY A 720 -3.50 -15.21 17.65
C GLY A 720 -3.83 -13.79 18.05
N ASP A 721 -3.04 -13.12 18.89
CA ASP A 721 -3.19 -11.70 19.20
C ASP A 721 -2.72 -10.83 18.02
N ASN A 722 -3.46 -10.98 16.93
CA ASN A 722 -3.31 -10.40 15.59
C ASN A 722 -4.51 -10.88 14.74
N ASN A 723 -4.43 -10.76 13.41
CA ASN A 723 -5.50 -11.16 12.50
C ASN A 723 -5.76 -12.69 12.42
N LEU A 724 -5.02 -13.52 13.16
CA LEU A 724 -5.13 -14.98 13.17
C LEU A 724 -6.00 -15.54 14.31
N SER A 725 -6.42 -14.74 15.30
CA SER A 725 -7.25 -15.13 16.47
C SER A 725 -8.36 -16.13 16.11
N ARG A 726 -9.22 -15.74 15.16
CA ARG A 726 -10.32 -16.55 14.63
C ARG A 726 -9.90 -17.96 14.19
N TYR A 727 -8.80 -18.04 13.44
CA TYR A 727 -8.33 -19.28 12.83
C TYR A 727 -7.73 -20.22 13.88
N MET A 728 -7.06 -19.68 14.89
CA MET A 728 -6.53 -20.46 16.02
C MET A 728 -7.64 -20.97 16.94
N GLN A 729 -8.67 -20.17 17.20
CA GLN A 729 -9.85 -20.63 17.92
C GLN A 729 -10.60 -21.73 17.17
N ASN A 730 -10.71 -21.62 15.85
CA ASN A 730 -11.23 -22.69 14.99
C ASN A 730 -10.39 -23.97 15.15
N ALA A 731 -9.06 -23.88 15.08
CA ALA A 731 -8.17 -25.02 15.24
C ALA A 731 -8.39 -25.76 16.57
N ILE A 732 -8.56 -25.04 17.67
CA ILE A 732 -8.88 -25.63 18.99
C ILE A 732 -10.25 -26.34 18.96
N ARG A 733 -11.32 -25.68 18.47
CA ARG A 733 -12.66 -26.29 18.36
C ARG A 733 -12.66 -27.61 17.58
N ASN A 734 -11.84 -27.66 16.53
CA ASN A 734 -11.74 -28.83 15.67
C ASN A 734 -11.01 -30.00 16.37
N LEU A 735 -9.98 -29.70 17.17
CA LEU A 735 -9.35 -30.70 18.03
C LEU A 735 -10.30 -31.22 19.12
N GLU A 736 -11.16 -30.35 19.67
CA GLU A 736 -12.17 -30.71 20.66
C GLU A 736 -13.26 -31.64 20.10
N ALA A 737 -13.54 -31.55 18.79
CA ALA A 737 -14.53 -32.40 18.12
C ALA A 737 -14.06 -33.86 17.92
N LEU A 738 -12.78 -34.17 18.14
CA LEU A 738 -12.21 -35.49 17.89
C LEU A 738 -12.45 -36.47 19.03
N THR A 739 -12.45 -37.76 18.68
CA THR A 739 -12.33 -38.82 19.68
C THR A 739 -10.88 -38.90 20.14
N LEU A 740 -10.61 -38.55 21.40
CA LEU A 740 -9.26 -38.51 21.99
C LEU A 740 -8.55 -39.86 21.83
N ASN A 741 -7.46 -39.87 21.04
CA ASN A 741 -6.56 -41.01 20.90
C ASN A 741 -5.77 -41.22 22.19
N SER A 742 -5.85 -42.41 22.79
CA SER A 742 -5.16 -42.72 24.05
C SER A 742 -3.63 -42.65 23.96
N ASN A 743 -3.07 -42.75 22.74
CA ASN A 743 -1.65 -42.61 22.47
C ASN A 743 -1.20 -41.14 22.39
N VAL A 744 -2.10 -40.18 22.55
CA VAL A 744 -1.82 -38.76 22.32
C VAL A 744 -2.33 -37.91 23.49
N LYS A 745 -1.53 -36.90 23.86
CA LYS A 745 -1.96 -35.79 24.71
C LYS A 745 -1.77 -34.48 23.96
N VAL A 746 -2.73 -33.57 24.04
CA VAL A 746 -2.68 -32.26 23.38
C VAL A 746 -2.85 -31.17 24.43
N VAL A 747 -1.87 -30.28 24.53
CA VAL A 747 -1.92 -29.07 25.34
C VAL A 747 -1.72 -27.86 24.46
N ALA A 748 -2.40 -26.76 24.80
CA ALA A 748 -2.29 -25.50 24.07
C ALA A 748 -2.05 -24.34 25.03
N LEU A 749 -1.23 -23.38 24.62
CA LEU A 749 -1.26 -22.01 25.10
C LEU A 749 -1.77 -21.18 23.94
N ILE A 750 -2.96 -20.61 24.10
CA ILE A 750 -3.63 -19.81 23.07
C ILE A 750 -3.83 -18.41 23.60
N ASP A 751 -3.49 -17.45 22.75
CA ASP A 751 -3.71 -16.04 22.96
C ASP A 751 -4.52 -15.50 21.79
N SER A 752 -5.64 -14.84 22.10
CA SER A 752 -6.54 -14.27 21.11
C SER A 752 -6.37 -12.75 21.08
N ASN A 753 -7.10 -12.06 20.21
CA ASN A 753 -6.95 -10.63 19.95
C ASN A 753 -7.59 -9.70 21.00
N GLY A 754 -7.78 -10.17 22.23
CA GLY A 754 -8.43 -9.45 23.31
C GLY A 754 -7.57 -9.44 24.57
N ARG A 755 -7.71 -8.41 25.40
CA ARG A 755 -6.90 -8.31 26.64
C ARG A 755 -7.36 -9.28 27.72
N GLY A 756 -6.41 -9.95 28.36
CA GLY A 756 -6.59 -10.90 29.45
C GLY A 756 -7.12 -12.26 28.99
N ASP A 757 -6.99 -12.59 27.71
CA ASP A 757 -7.63 -13.75 27.11
C ASP A 757 -6.70 -14.96 26.90
N THR A 758 -5.42 -14.83 27.27
CA THR A 758 -4.46 -15.93 27.21
C THR A 758 -4.93 -17.10 28.08
N ARG A 759 -5.05 -18.28 27.45
CA ARG A 759 -5.50 -19.51 28.09
C ARG A 759 -4.52 -20.64 27.85
N ARG A 760 -4.22 -21.37 28.92
CA ARG A 760 -3.57 -22.68 28.85
C ARG A 760 -4.62 -23.77 28.94
N LEU A 761 -4.60 -24.70 28.00
CA LEU A 761 -5.60 -25.75 27.84
C LEU A 761 -4.95 -27.13 27.85
N LEU A 762 -5.56 -28.09 28.53
CA LEU A 762 -5.45 -29.50 28.20
C LEU A 762 -6.68 -29.82 27.35
N VAL A 763 -6.51 -29.92 26.03
CA VAL A 763 -7.62 -30.01 25.07
C VAL A 763 -8.50 -31.20 25.42
N GLN A 764 -9.80 -30.94 25.59
CA GLN A 764 -10.80 -31.93 25.95
C GLN A 764 -11.74 -32.21 24.79
N LYS A 765 -12.23 -33.45 24.73
CA LYS A 765 -13.37 -33.78 23.88
C LYS A 765 -14.58 -32.91 24.25
N ASP A 766 -15.30 -32.44 23.24
CA ASP A 766 -16.50 -31.60 23.35
C ASP A 766 -16.28 -30.26 24.08
N GLY A 767 -15.03 -29.77 24.21
CA GLY A 767 -14.72 -28.46 24.79
C GLY A 767 -15.04 -28.32 26.28
N ARG A 768 -15.10 -29.45 27.03
CA ARG A 768 -15.50 -29.44 28.45
C ARG A 768 -14.37 -29.02 29.38
N TYR A 769 -14.29 -27.71 29.65
CA TYR A 769 -13.29 -27.14 30.53
C TYR A 769 -13.78 -26.93 31.97
N THR A 770 -12.95 -27.33 32.91
CA THR A 770 -13.04 -27.05 34.34
C THR A 770 -11.87 -26.12 34.71
N PRO A 771 -12.15 -24.89 35.17
CA PRO A 771 -11.12 -23.95 35.60
C PRO A 771 -10.14 -24.58 36.60
N ASN A 772 -8.85 -24.32 36.41
CA ASN A 772 -7.74 -24.83 37.21
C ASN A 772 -7.49 -26.34 37.17
N VAL A 773 -8.22 -27.09 36.33
CA VAL A 773 -8.05 -28.55 36.18
C VAL A 773 -7.56 -28.91 34.77
N ASN A 774 -8.22 -28.37 33.75
CA ASN A 774 -7.87 -28.61 32.35
C ASN A 774 -7.95 -27.33 31.49
N SER A 775 -8.25 -26.19 32.12
CA SER A 775 -8.16 -24.85 31.55
C SER A 775 -7.68 -23.90 32.64
N TRP A 776 -6.69 -23.08 32.33
CA TRP A 776 -6.12 -22.07 33.22
C TRP A 776 -6.10 -20.73 32.50
N SER A 777 -6.69 -19.71 33.12
CA SER A 777 -6.50 -18.32 32.67
C SER A 777 -5.10 -17.88 33.05
N MET A 778 -4.38 -17.31 32.08
CA MET A 778 -3.00 -16.87 32.25
C MET A 778 -2.87 -15.35 32.34
N GLY A 779 -3.99 -14.62 32.27
CA GLY A 779 -3.99 -13.17 32.11
C GLY A 779 -3.72 -12.81 30.65
N GLU A 780 -2.99 -11.72 30.47
CA GLU A 780 -2.46 -11.27 29.19
C GLU A 780 -0.96 -11.60 29.20
N LEU A 781 -0.50 -12.49 28.33
CA LEU A 781 0.92 -12.85 28.23
C LEU A 781 1.49 -12.31 26.93
N ASN A 782 2.68 -11.72 26.99
CA ASN A 782 3.47 -11.47 25.80
C ASN A 782 3.92 -12.82 25.19
N MET A 783 3.29 -13.20 24.09
CA MET A 783 3.58 -14.41 23.34
C MET A 783 4.82 -14.29 22.44
N GLY A 784 5.31 -13.06 22.21
CA GLY A 784 6.61 -12.77 21.60
C GLY A 784 7.80 -12.98 22.55
N ASP A 785 7.57 -13.14 23.86
CA ASP A 785 8.63 -13.27 24.86
C ASP A 785 9.19 -14.70 25.00
N ALA A 786 10.52 -14.80 25.09
CA ALA A 786 11.24 -16.08 25.21
C ALA A 786 10.86 -16.85 26.48
N GLN A 787 10.62 -16.15 27.59
CA GLN A 787 10.29 -16.78 28.88
C GLN A 787 8.88 -17.38 28.84
N THR A 788 7.93 -16.76 28.13
CA THR A 788 6.60 -17.33 27.89
C THR A 788 6.68 -18.67 27.18
N LEU A 789 7.40 -18.74 26.05
CA LEU A 789 7.62 -20.00 25.31
C LEU A 789 8.32 -21.05 26.18
N GLN A 790 9.40 -20.66 26.87
CA GLN A 790 10.14 -21.55 27.76
C GLN A 790 9.22 -22.16 28.83
N ASN A 791 8.47 -21.32 29.54
CA ASN A 791 7.61 -21.73 30.63
C ASN A 791 6.55 -22.73 30.16
N PHE A 792 5.95 -22.49 28.99
CA PHE A 792 4.96 -23.38 28.41
C PHE A 792 5.54 -24.76 28.07
N VAL A 793 6.65 -24.79 27.32
CA VAL A 793 7.28 -26.04 26.88
C VAL A 793 7.79 -26.84 28.08
N GLN A 794 8.45 -26.17 29.03
CA GLN A 794 8.98 -26.82 30.23
C GLN A 794 7.85 -27.39 31.11
N TRP A 795 6.76 -26.63 31.30
CA TRP A 795 5.58 -27.10 32.00
C TRP A 795 4.97 -28.34 31.33
N ALA A 796 4.80 -28.30 30.01
CA ALA A 796 4.16 -29.38 29.26
C ALA A 796 4.99 -30.67 29.33
N LEU A 797 6.29 -30.60 29.05
CA LEU A 797 7.20 -31.74 29.13
C LEU A 797 7.28 -32.35 30.53
N THR A 798 7.21 -31.52 31.57
CA THR A 798 7.26 -31.97 32.98
C THR A 798 5.93 -32.61 33.41
N THR A 799 4.81 -32.01 33.01
CA THR A 799 3.47 -32.40 33.47
C THR A 799 2.94 -33.65 32.75
N TYR A 800 3.28 -33.81 31.47
CA TYR A 800 2.77 -34.89 30.63
C TYR A 800 3.91 -35.72 30.01
N PRO A 801 4.45 -36.71 30.74
CA PRO A 801 5.44 -37.64 30.18
C PRO A 801 4.87 -38.39 28.97
N SER A 802 5.67 -38.49 27.92
CA SER A 802 5.36 -39.18 26.66
C SER A 802 6.64 -39.77 26.07
N GLN A 803 6.50 -40.71 25.13
CA GLN A 803 7.65 -41.26 24.39
C GLN A 803 8.28 -40.21 23.47
N TYR A 804 7.44 -39.45 22.75
CA TYR A 804 7.86 -38.39 21.85
C TYR A 804 7.08 -37.09 22.10
N SER A 805 7.60 -35.97 21.62
CA SER A 805 6.94 -34.65 21.71
C SER A 805 6.95 -33.86 20.41
N TYR A 806 5.85 -33.18 20.13
CA TYR A 806 5.64 -32.26 19.02
C TYR A 806 5.36 -30.86 19.57
N LEU A 807 6.05 -29.83 19.04
CA LEU A 807 5.82 -28.43 19.34
C LEU A 807 5.43 -27.70 18.05
N ALA A 808 4.24 -27.12 18.01
CA ALA A 808 3.88 -26.13 16.98
C ALA A 808 3.93 -24.74 17.59
N ILE A 809 4.60 -23.82 16.91
CA ILE A 809 4.56 -22.39 17.22
C ILE A 809 3.98 -21.71 15.98
N ALA A 810 2.80 -21.11 16.15
CA ALA A 810 1.92 -20.71 15.05
C ALA A 810 1.58 -19.23 15.17
N SER A 811 1.88 -18.46 14.11
CA SER A 811 1.56 -17.03 13.94
C SER A 811 2.12 -16.54 12.59
N HIS A 812 2.18 -15.24 12.38
CA HIS A 812 2.99 -14.63 11.32
C HIS A 812 4.49 -14.89 11.48
N GLY A 813 5.23 -14.83 10.37
CA GLY A 813 6.65 -15.23 10.25
C GLY A 813 7.42 -14.31 9.31
N ASN A 814 8.71 -14.04 9.57
CA ASN A 814 9.60 -13.45 8.57
C ASN A 814 11.05 -13.93 8.75
N GLY A 815 11.28 -15.24 8.58
CA GLY A 815 12.62 -15.83 8.45
C GLY A 815 13.64 -15.36 9.50
N ILE A 816 14.53 -14.44 9.12
CA ILE A 816 15.62 -13.96 9.98
C ILE A 816 15.20 -12.92 11.03
N GLU A 817 14.01 -12.32 10.89
CA GLU A 817 13.43 -11.41 11.87
C GLU A 817 12.90 -12.16 13.08
N GLY A 818 12.25 -13.31 12.85
CA GLY A 818 11.51 -14.04 13.87
C GLY A 818 10.07 -14.33 13.45
N PHE A 819 9.26 -14.67 14.44
CA PHE A 819 7.86 -15.07 14.28
C PHE A 819 7.10 -14.95 15.60
N SER A 820 5.79 -15.23 15.61
CA SER A 820 4.95 -15.04 16.80
C SER A 820 4.81 -13.58 17.22
N TRP A 821 4.34 -12.74 16.30
CA TRP A 821 4.05 -11.32 16.58
C TRP A 821 2.83 -11.18 17.49
N ASP A 822 2.97 -10.34 18.50
CA ASP A 822 1.99 -10.07 19.54
C ASP A 822 1.61 -8.58 19.49
N ASP A 823 0.42 -8.28 18.95
CA ASP A 823 0.00 -6.91 18.66
C ASP A 823 -0.29 -6.11 19.94
N SER A 824 -0.76 -6.73 21.02
CA SER A 824 -1.06 -6.04 22.28
C SER A 824 0.18 -5.66 23.10
N HIS A 825 1.36 -6.23 22.81
CA HIS A 825 2.64 -5.95 23.48
C HIS A 825 3.66 -5.21 22.59
N ASN A 826 3.27 -4.11 21.94
CA ASN A 826 4.13 -3.31 21.06
C ASN A 826 4.66 -4.06 19.83
N ARG A 827 3.90 -5.05 19.31
CA ARG A 827 4.34 -5.91 18.20
C ARG A 827 5.63 -6.69 18.52
N ASP A 828 5.77 -7.10 19.78
CA ASP A 828 6.89 -7.96 20.17
C ASP A 828 6.83 -9.30 19.44
N LYS A 829 7.97 -9.96 19.28
CA LYS A 829 8.10 -11.19 18.49
C LYS A 829 9.19 -12.08 19.05
N LEU A 830 9.06 -13.38 18.83
CA LEU A 830 10.13 -14.34 19.09
C LEU A 830 11.22 -14.22 18.01
N THR A 831 12.36 -13.64 18.36
CA THR A 831 13.55 -13.65 17.52
C THR A 831 14.20 -15.05 17.47
N PRO A 832 15.02 -15.37 16.44
CA PRO A 832 15.75 -16.64 16.40
C PRO A 832 16.60 -16.92 17.65
N ALA A 833 17.24 -15.89 18.20
CA ALA A 833 18.06 -15.99 19.40
C ALA A 833 17.23 -16.31 20.66
N GLU A 834 16.03 -15.75 20.76
CA GLU A 834 15.09 -15.99 21.85
C GLU A 834 14.52 -17.41 21.78
N VAL A 835 14.12 -17.88 20.60
CA VAL A 835 13.67 -19.28 20.45
C VAL A 835 14.78 -20.26 20.80
N ARG A 836 16.02 -20.00 20.36
CA ARG A 836 17.19 -20.80 20.75
C ARG A 836 17.36 -20.84 22.27
N THR A 837 17.19 -19.70 22.94
CA THR A 837 17.33 -19.58 24.41
C THR A 837 16.19 -20.30 25.13
N ALA A 838 14.95 -20.09 24.71
CA ALA A 838 13.77 -20.72 25.27
C ALA A 838 13.85 -22.25 25.16
N LEU A 839 14.21 -22.77 23.98
CA LEU A 839 14.35 -24.21 23.76
C LEU A 839 15.57 -24.79 24.47
N HIS A 840 16.69 -24.07 24.54
CA HIS A 840 17.83 -24.48 25.37
C HIS A 840 17.41 -24.72 26.82
N ASN A 841 16.72 -23.75 27.41
CA ASN A 841 16.28 -23.84 28.81
C ASN A 841 15.20 -24.92 29.00
N ALA A 842 14.18 -24.95 28.15
CA ALA A 842 13.06 -25.88 28.28
C ALA A 842 13.46 -27.35 28.08
N THR A 843 14.52 -27.61 27.29
CA THR A 843 15.03 -28.97 27.03
C THR A 843 16.23 -29.35 27.91
N ASN A 844 16.59 -28.51 28.89
CA ASN A 844 17.77 -28.65 29.74
C ASN A 844 19.06 -28.84 28.92
N GLY A 845 19.32 -27.91 28.01
CA GLY A 845 20.47 -27.94 27.11
C GLY A 845 20.40 -29.04 26.04
N GLY A 846 19.20 -29.53 25.71
CA GLY A 846 19.00 -30.62 24.74
C GLY A 846 19.10 -32.02 25.32
N GLN A 847 19.17 -32.18 26.65
CA GLN A 847 19.12 -33.49 27.30
C GLN A 847 17.80 -34.22 27.02
N ARG A 848 16.70 -33.47 26.89
CA ARG A 848 15.42 -33.97 26.41
C ARG A 848 14.97 -33.15 25.21
N LYS A 849 15.42 -33.55 24.02
CA LYS A 849 15.05 -32.92 22.76
C LYS A 849 13.54 -33.02 22.51
N ILE A 850 13.01 -32.03 21.80
CA ILE A 850 11.69 -32.07 21.18
C ILE A 850 11.79 -32.86 19.88
N ASP A 851 11.02 -33.92 19.71
CA ASP A 851 11.14 -34.73 18.50
C ASP A 851 10.76 -34.01 17.21
N ILE A 852 9.72 -33.17 17.26
CA ILE A 852 9.29 -32.39 16.10
C ILE A 852 9.01 -30.96 16.54
N VAL A 853 9.69 -29.99 15.93
CA VAL A 853 9.31 -28.59 15.99
C VAL A 853 8.65 -28.23 14.66
N HIS A 854 7.52 -27.55 14.71
CA HIS A 854 6.81 -27.03 13.55
C HIS A 854 6.72 -25.51 13.69
N TYR A 855 7.40 -24.81 12.80
CA TYR A 855 7.21 -23.38 12.59
C TYR A 855 6.06 -23.19 11.61
N ASP A 856 4.86 -23.04 12.16
CA ASP A 856 3.61 -22.84 11.40
C ASP A 856 3.45 -21.35 11.10
N ALA A 857 4.41 -20.84 10.32
CA ALA A 857 4.65 -19.43 10.04
C ALA A 857 5.37 -19.24 8.68
N CYS A 858 5.29 -18.03 8.12
CA CYS A 858 5.85 -17.69 6.81
C CYS A 858 7.38 -17.70 6.79
N SER A 859 7.95 -18.22 5.70
CA SER A 859 9.38 -18.11 5.37
C SER A 859 10.33 -18.57 6.49
N MET A 860 9.99 -19.64 7.20
CA MET A 860 10.76 -20.16 8.36
C MET A 860 11.69 -21.34 8.03
N ALA A 861 11.63 -21.89 6.82
CA ALA A 861 12.47 -23.03 6.40
C ALA A 861 13.89 -22.60 5.99
N LEU A 862 14.61 -21.90 6.86
CA LEU A 862 15.99 -21.46 6.65
C LEU A 862 17.00 -22.43 7.29
N LEU A 863 18.17 -22.58 6.66
CA LEU A 863 19.27 -23.36 7.25
C LEU A 863 19.74 -22.75 8.57
N GLU A 864 19.74 -21.42 8.68
CA GLU A 864 20.10 -20.68 9.89
C GLU A 864 19.20 -21.03 11.06
N GLN A 865 17.88 -21.06 10.82
CA GLN A 865 16.88 -21.44 11.80
C GLN A 865 17.03 -22.91 12.22
N ALA A 866 17.21 -23.80 11.25
CA ALA A 866 17.44 -25.22 11.51
C ALA A 866 18.72 -25.46 12.32
N TYR A 867 19.78 -24.69 12.05
CA TYR A 867 21.05 -24.78 12.75
C TYR A 867 20.90 -24.38 14.22
N ASP A 868 20.22 -23.28 14.52
CA ASP A 868 20.12 -22.77 15.88
C ASP A 868 19.35 -23.69 16.84
N ILE A 869 18.41 -24.50 16.33
CA ILE A 869 17.62 -25.44 17.15
C ILE A 869 18.07 -26.91 17.09
N ARG A 870 19.10 -27.24 16.29
CA ARG A 870 19.54 -28.64 16.05
C ARG A 870 19.89 -29.44 17.30
N SER A 871 20.31 -28.76 18.36
CA SER A 871 20.64 -29.37 19.66
C SER A 871 19.42 -29.64 20.52
N TYR A 872 18.27 -29.03 20.21
CA TYR A 872 17.05 -29.06 21.02
C TYR A 872 15.91 -29.79 20.33
N ALA A 873 16.01 -30.06 19.02
CA ALA A 873 15.01 -30.80 18.27
C ALA A 873 15.59 -31.86 17.32
N ASN A 874 14.75 -32.82 16.89
CA ASN A 874 15.14 -33.87 15.92
C ASN A 874 14.68 -33.56 14.48
N TYR A 875 13.44 -33.09 14.31
CA TYR A 875 12.88 -32.70 13.01
C TYR A 875 12.30 -31.29 13.06
N LEU A 876 12.42 -30.55 11.95
CA LEU A 876 11.79 -29.26 11.74
C LEU A 876 10.80 -29.32 10.58
N ILE A 877 9.56 -28.88 10.79
CA ILE A 877 8.57 -28.64 9.74
C ILE A 877 8.47 -27.13 9.52
N ALA A 878 8.59 -26.66 8.28
CA ALA A 878 8.50 -25.23 7.95
C ALA A 878 8.21 -24.99 6.46
N SER A 879 7.83 -23.75 6.11
CA SER A 879 7.65 -23.29 4.74
C SER A 879 8.81 -22.40 4.29
N GLN A 880 9.23 -22.51 3.01
CA GLN A 880 10.24 -21.62 2.42
C GLN A 880 9.65 -20.28 1.97
N ASN A 881 8.38 -20.27 1.59
CA ASN A 881 7.62 -19.09 1.18
C ASN A 881 6.54 -18.71 2.20
N LEU A 882 5.69 -17.73 1.86
CA LEU A 882 4.42 -17.48 2.55
C LEU A 882 3.64 -18.78 2.78
N ALA A 883 3.19 -18.97 4.02
CA ALA A 883 2.43 -20.11 4.49
C ALA A 883 0.96 -19.70 4.71
N TRP A 884 0.07 -20.69 4.86
CA TRP A 884 -1.37 -20.48 4.93
C TRP A 884 -1.92 -20.78 6.33
N ALA A 885 -2.82 -19.92 6.82
CA ALA A 885 -3.57 -20.04 8.06
C ALA A 885 -4.67 -21.11 7.99
N VAL A 886 -4.43 -22.19 7.23
CA VAL A 886 -5.23 -23.41 7.26
C VAL A 886 -4.91 -24.28 8.47
N PHE A 887 -3.91 -23.85 9.29
CA PHE A 887 -3.35 -24.50 10.48
C PHE A 887 -3.89 -25.90 10.57
N ALA A 888 -3.23 -26.89 9.95
CA ALA A 888 -3.88 -28.15 9.58
C ALA A 888 -4.62 -28.76 10.77
N TYR A 889 -5.89 -28.43 11.02
CA TYR A 889 -6.67 -28.74 12.24
C TYR A 889 -8.15 -28.60 11.82
N ASN A 890 -8.55 -29.14 10.65
CA ASN A 890 -9.74 -28.82 9.82
C ASN A 890 -11.07 -28.40 10.52
N LEU A 891 -11.83 -27.51 9.85
CA LEU A 891 -13.19 -26.99 10.14
C LEU A 891 -14.38 -27.98 10.04
N TYR A 892 -15.33 -27.86 10.96
CA TYR A 892 -16.65 -28.53 10.98
C TYR A 892 -17.38 -28.68 9.62
N VAL A 893 -17.42 -29.90 9.08
CA VAL A 893 -18.59 -30.44 8.37
C VAL A 893 -18.97 -31.75 9.08
N PRO A 894 -20.19 -31.90 9.63
CA PRO A 894 -20.59 -33.15 10.29
C PRO A 894 -20.46 -34.33 9.32
N ALA A 895 -19.70 -35.35 9.72
CA ALA A 895 -19.39 -36.54 8.91
C ALA A 895 -20.63 -37.26 8.34
N THR A 896 -21.82 -36.98 8.86
CA THR A 896 -23.10 -37.53 8.40
C THR A 896 -23.62 -36.92 7.08
N GLN A 897 -22.97 -35.91 6.50
CA GLN A 897 -23.33 -35.32 5.21
C GLN A 897 -22.34 -35.59 4.07
N LEU A 898 -21.28 -36.37 4.31
CA LEU A 898 -20.32 -36.71 3.27
C LEU A 898 -20.76 -38.00 2.58
N SER A 899 -20.96 -37.93 1.26
CA SER A 899 -21.16 -39.12 0.44
C SER A 899 -19.88 -39.96 0.49
N SER A 900 -20.01 -41.29 0.41
CA SER A 900 -18.96 -42.27 0.72
C SER A 900 -17.70 -42.24 -0.18
N GLY A 901 -17.54 -41.22 -1.03
CA GLY A 901 -16.32 -40.90 -1.79
C GLY A 901 -15.56 -39.65 -1.30
N ASP A 902 -16.11 -38.85 -0.37
CA ASP A 902 -15.56 -37.55 0.05
C ASP A 902 -14.77 -37.57 1.38
N ALA A 903 -14.67 -38.73 2.04
CA ALA A 903 -14.10 -38.82 3.40
C ALA A 903 -12.59 -38.54 3.49
N THR A 904 -11.85 -38.59 2.37
CA THR A 904 -10.41 -38.25 2.33
C THR A 904 -10.15 -36.74 2.10
N ALA A 905 -11.20 -35.91 1.96
CA ALA A 905 -11.10 -34.56 1.40
C ALA A 905 -11.05 -33.39 2.41
N LEU A 906 -10.91 -33.68 3.72
CA LEU A 906 -10.85 -32.67 4.80
C LEU A 906 -9.71 -32.97 5.81
N ALA A 907 -8.63 -33.62 5.40
CA ALA A 907 -7.65 -34.14 6.36
C ALA A 907 -6.70 -33.04 6.94
N GLY A 908 -6.59 -32.97 8.27
CA GLY A 908 -5.69 -32.08 9.03
C GLY A 908 -4.98 -32.81 10.20
N LEU A 909 -4.33 -32.11 11.11
CA LEU A 909 -3.62 -32.66 12.28
C LEU A 909 -4.54 -33.49 13.16
N ALA A 910 -5.82 -33.13 13.21
CA ALA A 910 -6.88 -33.95 13.75
C ALA A 910 -6.80 -35.42 13.29
N ASP A 911 -6.67 -35.62 11.98
CA ASP A 911 -6.55 -36.93 11.33
C ASP A 911 -5.17 -37.54 11.56
N ALA A 912 -4.10 -36.72 11.55
CA ALA A 912 -2.78 -37.19 11.93
C ALA A 912 -2.77 -37.79 13.34
N ILE A 913 -3.40 -37.11 14.30
CA ILE A 913 -3.56 -37.52 15.70
C ILE A 913 -4.40 -38.79 15.80
N ALA A 914 -5.50 -38.89 15.05
CA ALA A 914 -6.36 -40.07 15.05
C ALA A 914 -5.62 -41.34 14.59
N GLU A 915 -4.65 -41.20 13.69
CA GLU A 915 -3.87 -42.32 13.15
C GLU A 915 -2.64 -42.71 14.00
N ILE A 916 -2.33 -41.98 15.07
CA ILE A 916 -1.17 -42.29 15.93
C ILE A 916 -1.36 -43.63 16.65
N SER A 917 -0.40 -44.53 16.45
CA SER A 917 -0.28 -45.80 17.16
C SER A 917 0.95 -45.81 18.07
N ALA A 918 1.15 -46.90 18.82
CA ALA A 918 2.37 -47.10 19.59
C ALA A 918 3.63 -47.15 18.72
N ASP A 919 3.51 -47.54 17.45
CA ASP A 919 4.62 -47.71 16.51
C ASP A 919 4.92 -46.45 15.68
N THR A 920 4.11 -45.39 15.81
CA THR A 920 4.31 -44.15 15.07
C THR A 920 5.61 -43.47 15.50
N THR A 921 6.51 -43.22 14.55
CA THR A 921 7.78 -42.53 14.80
C THR A 921 7.68 -41.03 14.51
N PRO A 922 8.56 -40.18 15.08
CA PRO A 922 8.60 -38.75 14.75
C PRO A 922 8.78 -38.46 13.26
N ARG A 923 9.63 -39.24 12.57
CA ARG A 923 9.86 -39.09 11.13
C ARG A 923 8.59 -39.31 10.32
N THR A 924 7.86 -40.39 10.62
CA THR A 924 6.61 -40.74 9.93
C THR A 924 5.53 -39.70 10.20
N LEU A 925 5.40 -39.25 11.45
CA LEU A 925 4.43 -38.21 11.83
C LEU A 925 4.75 -36.87 11.16
N ALA A 926 6.00 -36.42 11.18
CA ALA A 926 6.39 -35.16 10.55
C ALA A 926 6.10 -35.16 9.04
N GLY A 927 6.43 -36.26 8.36
CA GLY A 927 6.09 -36.45 6.95
C GLY A 927 4.59 -36.41 6.70
N ARG A 928 3.80 -37.06 7.56
CA ARG A 928 2.34 -37.06 7.43
C ARG A 928 1.74 -35.67 7.64
N ILE A 929 2.21 -34.90 8.60
CA ILE A 929 1.76 -33.51 8.83
C ILE A 929 2.02 -32.65 7.59
N ALA A 930 3.22 -32.72 7.03
CA ALA A 930 3.55 -32.01 5.79
C ALA A 930 2.67 -32.44 4.60
N THR A 931 2.39 -33.74 4.46
CA THR A 931 1.47 -34.26 3.43
C THR A 931 0.05 -33.71 3.60
N LEU A 932 -0.44 -33.62 4.83
CA LEU A 932 -1.79 -33.10 5.11
C LEU A 932 -1.89 -31.62 4.83
N TYR A 933 -0.91 -30.82 5.27
CA TYR A 933 -0.84 -29.40 4.93
C TYR A 933 -0.80 -29.18 3.41
N TYR A 934 0.08 -29.88 2.70
CA TYR A 934 0.22 -29.71 1.25
C TYR A 934 -1.03 -30.10 0.46
N ASN A 935 -1.77 -31.12 0.89
CA ASN A 935 -2.98 -31.59 0.22
C ASN A 935 -4.27 -30.93 0.74
N HIS A 936 -4.15 -29.92 1.61
CA HIS A 936 -5.32 -29.29 2.22
C HIS A 936 -6.20 -28.61 1.16
N ARG A 937 -7.50 -28.95 1.13
CA ARG A 937 -8.43 -28.55 0.05
C ARG A 937 -8.54 -27.03 -0.13
N LEU A 938 -8.56 -26.26 0.96
CA LEU A 938 -8.71 -24.79 0.89
C LEU A 938 -7.54 -24.09 0.17
N ILE A 939 -6.39 -24.77 0.06
CA ILE A 939 -5.17 -24.21 -0.53
C ILE A 939 -4.62 -25.07 -1.67
N ASN A 940 -5.34 -26.10 -2.11
CA ASN A 940 -4.83 -27.04 -3.11
C ASN A 940 -4.59 -26.41 -4.50
N SER A 941 -5.30 -25.32 -4.80
CA SER A 941 -5.17 -24.49 -6.00
C SER A 941 -4.26 -23.28 -5.81
N LYS A 942 -3.67 -23.13 -4.62
CA LYS A 942 -2.89 -21.97 -4.22
C LYS A 942 -1.38 -22.27 -4.17
N PRO A 943 -0.52 -21.27 -4.43
CA PRO A 943 0.93 -21.45 -4.30
C PRO A 943 1.31 -21.77 -2.86
N ARG A 944 2.18 -22.76 -2.65
CA ARG A 944 2.55 -23.23 -1.31
C ARG A 944 3.84 -24.04 -1.30
N THR A 945 4.55 -23.97 -0.19
CA THR A 945 5.68 -24.84 0.14
C THR A 945 5.51 -25.43 1.53
N VAL A 946 6.02 -26.64 1.75
CA VAL A 946 6.26 -27.20 3.09
C VAL A 946 7.35 -28.26 3.02
N SER A 947 8.24 -28.27 3.99
CA SER A 947 9.32 -29.25 4.07
C SER A 947 9.46 -29.83 5.47
N VAL A 948 10.12 -31.00 5.54
CA VAL A 948 10.55 -31.63 6.79
C VAL A 948 12.07 -31.79 6.73
N LEU A 949 12.78 -31.18 7.68
CA LEU A 949 14.24 -31.22 7.78
C LEU A 949 14.66 -32.17 8.92
N ASP A 950 15.62 -33.06 8.65
CA ASP A 950 16.30 -33.87 9.65
C ASP A 950 17.45 -33.07 10.29
N LEU A 951 17.24 -32.61 11.51
CA LEU A 951 18.17 -31.70 12.18
C LEU A 951 19.50 -32.38 12.55
N SER A 952 19.57 -33.71 12.55
CA SER A 952 20.83 -34.44 12.74
C SER A 952 21.81 -34.21 11.59
N GLN A 953 21.32 -33.82 10.40
CA GLN A 953 22.13 -33.62 9.20
C GLN A 953 22.61 -32.16 9.03
N VAL A 954 22.05 -31.22 9.80
CA VAL A 954 22.31 -29.77 9.64
C VAL A 954 23.79 -29.42 9.81
N ASN A 955 24.51 -30.07 10.74
CA ASN A 955 25.96 -29.85 10.88
C ASN A 955 26.74 -30.23 9.61
N SER A 956 26.36 -31.34 8.97
CA SER A 956 27.00 -31.78 7.71
C SER A 956 26.62 -30.85 6.54
N THR A 957 25.41 -30.30 6.54
CA THR A 957 24.98 -29.30 5.55
C THR A 957 25.78 -28.02 5.69
N ARG A 958 25.95 -27.50 6.91
CA ARG A 958 26.81 -26.33 7.18
C ARG A 958 28.25 -26.59 6.74
N GLN A 959 28.83 -27.77 7.04
CA GLN A 959 30.19 -28.12 6.60
C GLN A 959 30.34 -28.11 5.06
N ALA A 960 29.35 -28.63 4.33
CA ALA A 960 29.35 -28.58 2.88
C ALA A 960 29.22 -27.13 2.36
N LEU A 961 28.36 -26.32 3.00
CA LEU A 961 28.21 -24.91 2.68
C LEU A 961 29.49 -24.12 2.95
N ASP A 962 30.20 -24.37 4.04
CA ASP A 962 31.49 -23.75 4.34
C ASP A 962 32.55 -24.12 3.30
N THR A 963 32.56 -25.38 2.86
CA THR A 963 33.47 -25.84 1.81
C THR A 963 33.21 -25.08 0.51
N LEU A 964 31.94 -24.86 0.16
CA LEU A 964 31.54 -24.05 -0.99
C LEU A 964 31.90 -22.57 -0.80
N ALA A 965 31.59 -21.99 0.35
CA ALA A 965 31.87 -20.60 0.68
C ALA A 965 33.38 -20.31 0.58
N ASN A 966 34.21 -21.17 1.18
CA ASN A 966 35.67 -21.03 1.12
C ASN A 966 36.23 -21.23 -0.29
N ALA A 967 35.65 -22.13 -1.09
CA ALA A 967 36.00 -22.28 -2.50
C ALA A 967 35.67 -21.03 -3.33
N LEU A 968 34.51 -20.41 -3.09
CA LEU A 968 34.11 -19.16 -3.75
C LEU A 968 35.02 -17.99 -3.35
N ARG A 969 35.26 -17.80 -2.04
CA ARG A 969 36.16 -16.75 -1.51
C ARG A 969 37.57 -16.85 -2.09
N SER A 970 38.12 -18.05 -2.18
CA SER A 970 39.46 -18.29 -2.74
C SER A 970 39.57 -17.96 -4.24
N ASN A 971 38.44 -17.82 -4.95
CA ASN A 971 38.39 -17.58 -6.39
C ASN A 971 37.60 -16.30 -6.75
N LEU A 972 37.33 -15.42 -5.77
CA LEU A 972 36.29 -14.41 -5.83
C LEU A 972 36.37 -13.54 -7.08
N SER A 973 37.54 -12.99 -7.40
CA SER A 973 37.75 -12.12 -8.57
C SER A 973 37.37 -12.74 -9.92
N GLY A 974 37.45 -14.07 -10.03
CA GLY A 974 37.09 -14.80 -11.25
C GLY A 974 35.65 -15.32 -11.28
N VAL A 975 34.94 -15.30 -10.15
CA VAL A 975 33.59 -15.90 -10.01
C VAL A 975 32.51 -14.89 -9.59
N THR A 976 32.85 -13.65 -9.22
CA THR A 976 31.89 -12.63 -8.77
C THR A 976 30.70 -12.46 -9.72
N THR A 977 30.94 -12.28 -11.03
CA THR A 977 29.86 -12.12 -12.02
C THR A 977 29.00 -13.38 -12.11
N SER A 978 29.61 -14.57 -12.09
CA SER A 978 28.87 -15.83 -12.10
C SER A 978 28.06 -16.02 -10.81
N MET A 979 28.56 -15.59 -9.66
CA MET A 979 27.82 -15.59 -8.39
C MET A 979 26.64 -14.61 -8.42
N GLN A 980 26.82 -13.40 -8.94
CA GLN A 980 25.74 -12.43 -9.13
C GLN A 980 24.65 -13.01 -10.05
N ASN A 981 25.04 -13.59 -11.19
CA ASN A 981 24.11 -14.23 -12.12
C ASN A 981 23.38 -15.42 -11.48
N ALA A 982 24.10 -16.27 -10.73
CA ALA A 982 23.51 -17.38 -9.99
C ALA A 982 22.50 -16.89 -8.94
N ARG A 983 22.83 -15.83 -8.20
CA ARG A 983 21.92 -15.18 -7.24
C ARG A 983 20.72 -14.50 -7.90
N SER A 984 20.83 -14.02 -9.14
CA SER A 984 19.68 -13.49 -9.89
C SER A 984 18.78 -14.58 -10.45
N ALA A 985 19.35 -15.72 -10.84
CA ALA A 985 18.66 -16.84 -11.48
C ALA A 985 18.08 -17.88 -10.49
N VAL A 986 18.55 -17.89 -9.25
CA VAL A 986 18.06 -18.82 -8.22
C VAL A 986 16.59 -18.55 -7.88
N GLN A 987 15.91 -19.60 -7.43
CA GLN A 987 14.59 -19.53 -6.79
C GLN A 987 14.72 -18.65 -5.56
N LYS A 988 13.91 -17.60 -5.51
CA LYS A 988 13.77 -16.75 -4.35
C LYS A 988 12.41 -16.95 -3.72
N PHE A 989 12.24 -16.43 -2.52
CA PHE A 989 10.99 -16.47 -1.79
C PHE A 989 10.68 -15.08 -1.30
N ASP A 990 9.39 -14.76 -1.29
CA ASP A 990 8.89 -13.47 -0.87
C ASP A 990 9.34 -13.18 0.56
N SER A 991 10.11 -12.09 0.72
CA SER A 991 10.70 -11.69 1.99
C SER A 991 10.50 -10.21 2.32
N ARG A 992 9.82 -9.46 1.46
CA ARG A 992 9.66 -8.01 1.59
C ARG A 992 8.46 -7.48 0.79
N GLU A 993 7.99 -6.29 1.16
CA GLU A 993 6.97 -5.56 0.41
C GLU A 993 7.48 -5.07 -0.96
N PRO A 994 6.65 -5.06 -2.03
CA PRO A 994 5.24 -5.45 -2.03
C PRO A 994 5.04 -6.98 -1.93
N LEU A 995 4.24 -7.42 -0.96
CA LEU A 995 3.96 -8.84 -0.74
C LEU A 995 3.26 -9.50 -1.92
N TYR A 996 3.32 -10.83 -1.91
CA TYR A 996 2.78 -11.76 -2.90
C TYR A 996 3.52 -11.74 -4.24
N ARG A 997 4.69 -11.08 -4.29
CA ARG A 997 5.50 -10.94 -5.50
C ARG A 997 6.94 -11.31 -5.21
N ILE A 998 7.43 -12.34 -5.91
CA ILE A 998 8.85 -12.69 -5.90
C ILE A 998 9.58 -11.82 -6.93
N ASP A 999 10.59 -11.08 -6.51
CA ASP A 999 11.41 -10.24 -7.37
C ASP A 999 12.93 -10.51 -7.24
N GLN A 1000 13.77 -9.52 -7.53
CA GLN A 1000 15.22 -9.67 -7.50
C GLN A 1000 15.83 -9.20 -6.17
N ASP A 1001 15.10 -8.40 -5.41
CA ASP A 1001 15.50 -7.87 -4.12
C ASP A 1001 15.29 -8.90 -3.00
N ASP A 1002 14.30 -9.80 -3.11
CA ASP A 1002 14.06 -10.90 -2.14
C ASP A 1002 15.34 -11.63 -1.71
N GLU A 1003 15.53 -11.76 -0.40
CA GLU A 1003 16.77 -12.18 0.24
C GLU A 1003 16.85 -13.67 0.54
N TYR A 1004 15.71 -14.36 0.61
CA TYR A 1004 15.70 -15.80 0.87
C TYR A 1004 15.83 -16.55 -0.45
N ILE A 1005 16.92 -17.32 -0.58
CA ILE A 1005 17.19 -18.11 -1.78
C ILE A 1005 17.14 -19.60 -1.48
N ASP A 1006 16.76 -20.39 -2.46
CA ASP A 1006 16.80 -21.85 -2.34
C ASP A 1006 18.24 -22.38 -2.36
N LEU A 1007 18.67 -23.04 -1.28
CA LEU A 1007 20.06 -23.46 -1.09
C LEU A 1007 20.51 -24.49 -2.14
N TYR A 1008 19.66 -25.46 -2.45
CA TYR A 1008 19.99 -26.50 -3.44
C TYR A 1008 20.07 -25.89 -4.84
N HIS A 1009 19.06 -25.10 -5.24
CA HIS A 1009 19.03 -24.48 -6.56
C HIS A 1009 20.19 -23.50 -6.74
N TRP A 1010 20.57 -22.76 -5.69
CA TRP A 1010 21.76 -21.91 -5.74
C TRP A 1010 23.03 -22.71 -6.01
N ALA A 1011 23.26 -23.77 -5.24
CA ALA A 1011 24.42 -24.65 -5.47
C ALA A 1011 24.39 -25.26 -6.87
N ASP A 1012 23.22 -25.65 -7.37
CA ASP A 1012 23.06 -26.18 -8.72
C ASP A 1012 23.34 -25.15 -9.83
N THR A 1013 22.91 -23.90 -9.67
CA THR A 1013 23.30 -22.83 -10.61
C THR A 1013 24.81 -22.57 -10.61
N LEU A 1014 25.46 -22.57 -9.44
CA LEU A 1014 26.91 -22.42 -9.36
C LEU A 1014 27.65 -23.58 -10.02
N GLU A 1015 27.21 -24.82 -9.81
CA GLU A 1015 27.81 -25.99 -10.46
C GLU A 1015 27.74 -25.89 -12.00
N ARG A 1016 26.61 -25.42 -12.54
CA ARG A 1016 26.41 -25.32 -14.00
C ARG A 1016 27.19 -24.16 -14.62
N TYR A 1017 27.22 -23.00 -13.97
CA TYR A 1017 27.64 -21.74 -14.61
C TYR A 1017 29.00 -21.22 -14.16
N VAL A 1018 29.57 -21.71 -13.06
CA VAL A 1018 30.92 -21.34 -12.63
C VAL A 1018 31.94 -22.31 -13.21
N GLN A 1019 32.80 -21.82 -14.10
CA GLN A 1019 33.88 -22.60 -14.73
C GLN A 1019 35.08 -22.79 -13.79
N ASN A 1020 34.85 -23.43 -12.63
CA ASN A 1020 35.88 -23.73 -11.64
C ASN A 1020 35.60 -25.09 -10.97
N ALA A 1021 36.48 -26.06 -11.19
CA ALA A 1021 36.27 -27.44 -10.74
C ALA A 1021 36.11 -27.57 -9.22
N THR A 1022 36.81 -26.75 -8.43
CA THR A 1022 36.71 -26.75 -6.96
C THR A 1022 35.34 -26.24 -6.52
N VAL A 1023 34.86 -25.14 -7.10
CA VAL A 1023 33.52 -24.59 -6.83
C VAL A 1023 32.44 -25.60 -7.25
N GLN A 1024 32.56 -26.20 -8.43
CA GLN A 1024 31.61 -27.20 -8.92
C GLN A 1024 31.56 -28.44 -8.03
N SER A 1025 32.70 -28.91 -7.54
CA SER A 1025 32.76 -30.05 -6.61
C SER A 1025 32.14 -29.71 -5.26
N ALA A 1026 32.41 -28.53 -4.72
CA ALA A 1026 31.83 -28.10 -3.44
C ALA A 1026 30.31 -27.85 -3.56
N ALA A 1027 29.85 -27.31 -4.69
CA ALA A 1027 28.44 -27.13 -4.99
C ALA A 1027 27.70 -28.48 -5.05
N ARG A 1028 28.30 -29.50 -5.67
CA ARG A 1028 27.77 -30.88 -5.66
C ARG A 1028 27.59 -31.42 -4.24
N GLN A 1029 28.56 -31.18 -3.35
CA GLN A 1029 28.46 -31.64 -1.95
C GLN A 1029 27.27 -31.01 -1.22
N VAL A 1030 27.02 -29.71 -1.42
CA VAL A 1030 25.84 -29.03 -0.86
C VAL A 1030 24.55 -29.69 -1.37
N LYS A 1031 24.44 -29.88 -2.68
CA LYS A 1031 23.28 -30.53 -3.31
C LYS A 1031 23.04 -31.93 -2.74
N ASP A 1032 24.09 -32.74 -2.65
CA ASP A 1032 24.00 -34.12 -2.19
C ASP A 1032 23.54 -34.20 -0.73
N VAL A 1033 24.07 -33.35 0.14
CA VAL A 1033 23.66 -33.33 1.55
C VAL A 1033 22.24 -32.79 1.72
N VAL A 1034 21.87 -31.73 1.00
CA VAL A 1034 20.52 -31.16 1.08
C VAL A 1034 19.47 -32.18 0.61
N LYS A 1035 19.65 -32.74 -0.59
CA LYS A 1035 18.66 -33.62 -1.23
C LYS A 1035 18.59 -35.01 -0.61
N ASN A 1036 19.74 -35.61 -0.28
CA ASN A 1036 19.77 -37.02 0.11
C ASN A 1036 19.77 -37.24 1.62
N ARG A 1037 19.98 -36.18 2.42
CA ARG A 1037 20.17 -36.31 3.88
C ARG A 1037 19.29 -35.34 4.67
N LEU A 1038 19.43 -34.03 4.44
CA LEU A 1038 18.75 -33.01 5.24
C LEU A 1038 17.23 -32.98 4.99
N VAL A 1039 16.81 -32.92 3.74
CA VAL A 1039 15.40 -32.74 3.38
C VAL A 1039 14.72 -34.11 3.30
N VAL A 1040 13.83 -34.39 4.26
CA VAL A 1040 13.07 -35.64 4.34
C VAL A 1040 11.82 -35.58 3.47
N VAL A 1041 11.13 -34.45 3.50
CA VAL A 1041 9.94 -34.16 2.68
C VAL A 1041 10.11 -32.78 2.08
N ASN A 1042 9.76 -32.65 0.81
CA ASN A 1042 9.67 -31.38 0.12
C ASN A 1042 8.44 -31.37 -0.77
N TYR A 1043 7.45 -30.56 -0.41
CA TYR A 1043 6.29 -30.29 -1.24
C TYR A 1043 6.27 -28.83 -1.66
N ARG A 1044 5.97 -28.61 -2.94
CA ARG A 1044 5.92 -27.30 -3.57
C ARG A 1044 4.89 -27.29 -4.68
N ALA A 1045 4.20 -26.16 -4.84
CA ALA A 1045 3.34 -25.90 -5.99
C ALA A 1045 3.37 -24.42 -6.31
N SER A 1046 3.66 -24.07 -7.57
CA SER A 1046 3.41 -22.73 -8.12
C SER A 1046 1.91 -22.51 -8.33
N GLY A 1047 1.48 -21.26 -8.37
CA GLY A 1047 0.07 -20.95 -8.53
C GLY A 1047 -0.24 -19.46 -8.49
N VAL A 1048 -1.52 -19.13 -8.67
CA VAL A 1048 -2.01 -17.75 -8.68
C VAL A 1048 -2.68 -17.41 -7.34
N TYR A 1049 -2.31 -16.26 -6.78
CA TYR A 1049 -2.95 -15.64 -5.63
C TYR A 1049 -3.13 -14.15 -5.90
N ASN A 1050 -4.35 -13.61 -5.70
CA ASN A 1050 -4.69 -12.21 -6.00
C ASN A 1050 -4.23 -11.74 -7.40
N ASP A 1051 -4.51 -12.54 -8.42
CA ASP A 1051 -4.10 -12.32 -9.82
C ASP A 1051 -2.58 -12.25 -10.08
N ILE A 1052 -1.77 -12.57 -9.07
CA ILE A 1052 -0.30 -12.64 -9.15
C ILE A 1052 0.13 -14.11 -9.21
N TYR A 1053 0.95 -14.45 -10.20
CA TYR A 1053 1.56 -15.77 -10.31
C TYR A 1053 2.81 -15.86 -9.43
N ILE A 1054 2.82 -16.81 -8.50
CA ILE A 1054 3.94 -17.09 -7.60
C ILE A 1054 4.61 -18.39 -8.07
N GLU A 1055 5.86 -18.26 -8.51
CA GLU A 1055 6.71 -19.35 -9.02
C GLU A 1055 7.52 -19.99 -7.89
N LEU A 1056 7.37 -21.30 -7.70
CA LEU A 1056 7.96 -22.10 -6.63
C LEU A 1056 8.52 -23.45 -7.13
N ASP A 1057 8.56 -23.68 -8.45
CA ASP A 1057 8.92 -24.98 -9.05
C ASP A 1057 10.35 -25.42 -8.73
N ASN A 1058 11.22 -24.49 -8.30
CA ASN A 1058 12.60 -24.76 -7.93
C ASN A 1058 12.87 -24.68 -6.42
N ALA A 1059 11.84 -24.80 -5.56
CA ALA A 1059 11.97 -24.84 -4.11
C ALA A 1059 12.35 -26.25 -3.58
N HIS A 1060 13.51 -26.45 -2.96
CA HIS A 1060 14.05 -27.76 -2.56
C HIS A 1060 13.95 -28.07 -1.06
N GLY A 1061 13.18 -27.28 -0.33
CA GLY A 1061 12.80 -27.50 1.06
C GLY A 1061 13.60 -26.72 2.09
N VAL A 1062 14.72 -26.08 1.72
CA VAL A 1062 15.52 -25.27 2.65
C VAL A 1062 16.13 -24.04 1.96
N SER A 1063 15.91 -22.88 2.58
CA SER A 1063 16.38 -21.58 2.13
C SER A 1063 17.64 -21.13 2.88
N LEU A 1064 18.29 -20.09 2.37
CA LEU A 1064 19.44 -19.43 2.97
C LEU A 1064 19.30 -17.92 2.79
N TYR A 1065 19.75 -17.12 3.75
CA TYR A 1065 19.80 -15.68 3.62
C TYR A 1065 20.96 -15.25 2.70
N PHE A 1066 20.61 -14.65 1.56
CA PHE A 1066 21.55 -13.99 0.65
C PHE A 1066 20.88 -12.71 0.15
N PRO A 1067 21.13 -11.54 0.74
CA PRO A 1067 20.51 -10.29 0.27
C PRO A 1067 21.02 -9.87 -1.10
N ARG A 1068 20.34 -8.95 -1.77
CA ARG A 1068 20.81 -8.41 -3.06
C ARG A 1068 21.96 -7.40 -2.89
N ARG A 1069 22.01 -6.69 -1.76
CA ARG A 1069 22.96 -5.60 -1.44
C ARG A 1069 23.39 -5.69 0.03
N SER A 1070 24.47 -5.00 0.38
CA SER A 1070 24.94 -4.84 1.77
C SER A 1070 24.37 -3.59 2.44
N GLY A 1071 24.62 -3.41 3.74
CA GLY A 1071 24.41 -2.15 4.46
C GLY A 1071 23.03 -1.94 5.10
N SER A 1072 22.09 -2.88 4.94
CA SER A 1072 20.86 -2.88 5.73
C SER A 1072 21.15 -3.27 7.18
N ASN A 1073 20.33 -2.80 8.13
CA ASN A 1073 20.43 -3.16 9.54
C ASN A 1073 20.40 -4.70 9.75
N ASP A 1074 19.62 -5.41 8.94
CA ASP A 1074 19.54 -6.87 8.99
C ASP A 1074 20.81 -7.54 8.52
N TYR A 1075 21.41 -7.02 7.44
CA TYR A 1075 22.71 -7.47 6.96
C TYR A 1075 23.80 -7.26 8.01
N GLU A 1076 23.87 -6.06 8.62
CA GLU A 1076 24.85 -5.76 9.65
C GLU A 1076 24.65 -6.64 10.90
N GLN A 1077 23.42 -6.77 11.41
CA GLN A 1077 23.15 -7.66 12.56
C GLN A 1077 23.41 -9.14 12.26
N TYR A 1078 23.22 -9.56 11.01
CA TYR A 1078 23.53 -10.91 10.55
C TYR A 1078 25.05 -11.17 10.56
N LEU A 1079 25.84 -10.21 10.06
CA LEU A 1079 27.30 -10.25 10.08
C LEU A 1079 27.91 -10.08 11.48
N ASP A 1080 27.32 -9.23 12.32
CA ASP A 1080 27.73 -9.02 13.72
C ASP A 1080 27.34 -10.18 14.64
N HIS A 1081 26.74 -11.23 14.07
CA HIS A 1081 26.37 -12.44 14.77
C HIS A 1081 25.38 -12.21 15.93
N LEU A 1082 24.51 -11.22 15.78
CA LEU A 1082 23.52 -10.86 16.79
C LEU A 1082 22.28 -11.75 16.68
N ARG A 1083 21.92 -12.18 15.46
CA ARG A 1083 20.70 -12.98 15.20
C ARG A 1083 20.91 -14.48 15.39
N PHE A 1084 21.97 -15.03 14.80
CA PHE A 1084 22.16 -16.49 14.71
C PHE A 1084 23.48 -16.97 15.30
N GLN A 1085 23.46 -18.19 15.84
CA GLN A 1085 24.69 -18.91 16.15
C GLN A 1085 25.31 -19.45 14.85
N PHE A 1086 24.48 -19.77 13.85
CA PHE A 1086 24.92 -20.15 12.52
C PHE A 1086 26.01 -19.23 11.95
N THR A 1087 25.83 -17.90 12.01
CA THR A 1087 26.82 -16.97 11.43
C THR A 1087 28.12 -16.92 12.21
N ARG A 1088 28.15 -17.32 13.48
CA ARG A 1088 29.42 -17.45 14.26
C ARG A 1088 30.19 -18.71 13.88
N ASP A 1089 29.44 -19.77 13.61
CA ASP A 1089 30.01 -21.09 13.39
C ASP A 1089 30.25 -21.38 11.90
N SER A 1090 29.77 -20.56 10.98
CA SER A 1090 29.80 -20.76 9.52
C SER A 1090 30.89 -19.91 8.85
N SER A 1091 31.20 -20.19 7.59
CA SER A 1091 31.98 -19.31 6.70
C SER A 1091 31.10 -18.49 5.76
N TRP A 1092 29.77 -18.55 5.93
CA TRP A 1092 28.80 -17.92 5.05
C TRP A 1092 28.77 -16.39 5.16
N ASP A 1093 28.72 -15.87 6.38
CA ASP A 1093 28.86 -14.45 6.72
C ASP A 1093 30.14 -13.86 6.11
N SER A 1094 31.26 -14.57 6.22
CA SER A 1094 32.54 -14.14 5.66
C SER A 1094 32.52 -14.11 4.13
N LEU A 1095 31.81 -15.06 3.48
CA LEU A 1095 31.59 -15.00 2.03
C LEU A 1095 30.73 -13.80 1.65
N LEU A 1096 29.64 -13.52 2.38
CA LEU A 1096 28.78 -12.38 2.12
C LEU A 1096 29.57 -11.06 2.25
N ALA A 1097 30.33 -10.91 3.32
CA ALA A 1097 31.19 -9.75 3.56
C ALA A 1097 32.21 -9.55 2.42
N ASP A 1098 32.91 -10.61 2.01
CA ASP A 1098 33.88 -10.53 0.91
C ASP A 1098 33.20 -10.24 -0.45
N PHE A 1099 32.04 -10.87 -0.72
CA PHE A 1099 31.29 -10.69 -1.97
C PHE A 1099 30.82 -9.25 -2.16
N PHE A 1100 30.26 -8.63 -1.12
CA PHE A 1100 29.84 -7.22 -1.18
C PHE A 1100 31.02 -6.25 -1.08
N GLY A 1101 32.10 -6.61 -0.38
CA GLY A 1101 33.33 -5.80 -0.31
C GLY A 1101 34.06 -5.63 -1.66
N VAL A 1102 33.84 -6.54 -2.62
CA VAL A 1102 34.39 -6.46 -3.98
C VAL A 1102 33.42 -5.81 -4.99
N ALA A 1103 32.12 -5.73 -4.66
CA ALA A 1103 31.08 -5.11 -5.49
C ALA A 1103 30.46 -3.91 -4.78
N ALA A 1104 30.97 -2.70 -5.04
CA ALA A 1104 30.43 -1.45 -4.51
C ALA A 1104 29.04 -1.14 -5.11
N LEU A 1105 27.99 -1.73 -4.54
CA LEU A 1105 26.62 -1.24 -4.65
C LEU A 1105 26.32 -0.37 -3.41
N PRO A 1106 25.52 0.70 -3.54
CA PRO A 1106 25.20 1.57 -2.42
C PRO A 1106 24.48 0.78 -1.31
N PRO A 1107 24.76 1.10 -0.04
CA PRO A 1107 24.14 0.45 1.10
C PRO A 1107 22.62 0.59 1.04
N GLU A 1108 21.92 -0.47 1.41
CA GLU A 1108 20.47 -0.49 1.51
C GLU A 1108 20.04 0.38 2.71
N SER A 1109 19.17 1.38 2.48
CA SER A 1109 18.53 2.14 3.56
C SER A 1109 17.84 1.16 4.51
N PRO A 1110 17.79 1.40 5.83
CA PRO A 1110 17.03 0.55 6.75
C PRO A 1110 15.56 0.53 6.30
N PHE A 1111 15.17 -0.55 5.64
CA PHE A 1111 13.78 -0.91 5.44
C PHE A 1111 13.31 -1.52 6.75
N ASN A 1112 12.14 -1.11 7.22
CA ASN A 1112 11.46 -1.86 8.25
C ASN A 1112 10.97 -3.15 7.57
N ARG A 1113 11.54 -4.31 7.91
CA ARG A 1113 10.98 -5.59 7.45
C ARG A 1113 9.66 -5.77 8.19
N GLU A 1114 8.59 -5.47 7.48
CA GLU A 1114 7.25 -5.75 7.96
C GLU A 1114 7.02 -7.26 8.10
N VAL A 1115 5.99 -7.59 8.85
CA VAL A 1115 5.59 -8.95 9.19
C VAL A 1115 5.03 -9.62 7.94
N LEU A 1116 5.62 -10.73 7.47
CA LEU A 1116 4.99 -11.45 6.35
C LEU A 1116 3.72 -12.13 6.85
N PRO A 1117 2.55 -11.88 6.22
CA PRO A 1117 1.29 -12.38 6.68
C PRO A 1117 1.20 -13.88 6.38
N LEU A 1118 0.61 -14.59 7.34
CA LEU A 1118 0.20 -15.96 7.17
C LEU A 1118 -1.12 -15.89 6.40
N LEU A 1119 -1.11 -16.43 5.19
CA LEU A 1119 -2.16 -16.22 4.20
C LEU A 1119 -3.47 -16.85 4.64
N ILE A 1120 -4.55 -16.08 4.57
CA ILE A 1120 -5.86 -16.54 4.96
C ILE A 1120 -6.57 -17.18 3.75
N PRO A 1121 -7.05 -18.43 3.83
CA PRO A 1121 -7.83 -19.05 2.76
C PRO A 1121 -9.22 -18.42 2.64
N ASN A 1122 -9.75 -18.32 1.42
CA ASN A 1122 -11.13 -17.88 1.20
C ASN A 1122 -12.10 -18.89 1.83
N GLU A 1123 -12.95 -18.42 2.74
CA GLU A 1123 -13.97 -19.26 3.36
C GLU A 1123 -15.14 -19.47 2.40
N VAL A 1124 -15.36 -20.72 2.00
CA VAL A 1124 -16.55 -21.10 1.23
C VAL A 1124 -17.60 -21.62 2.20
N VAL A 1125 -18.69 -20.86 2.36
CA VAL A 1125 -19.85 -21.29 3.16
C VAL A 1125 -20.68 -22.28 2.33
N TYR A 1126 -20.69 -23.55 2.72
CA TYR A 1126 -21.59 -24.55 2.14
C TYR A 1126 -22.94 -24.46 2.87
N VAL A 1127 -23.95 -23.89 2.21
CA VAL A 1127 -25.33 -23.89 2.71
C VAL A 1127 -25.99 -25.22 2.32
N PRO A 1128 -26.43 -26.07 3.26
CA PRO A 1128 -27.20 -27.25 2.92
C PRO A 1128 -28.61 -26.84 2.46
N LEU A 1129 -28.88 -26.96 1.16
CA LEU A 1129 -30.22 -26.81 0.61
C LEU A 1129 -31.05 -28.06 0.95
N VAL A 1130 -31.89 -27.99 1.98
CA VAL A 1130 -32.88 -29.05 2.26
C VAL A 1130 -34.12 -28.80 1.40
N VAL A 1131 -34.17 -29.40 0.21
CA VAL A 1131 -35.40 -29.48 -0.58
C VAL A 1131 -36.30 -30.56 0.06
N ARG A 1132 -37.26 -30.16 0.88
CA ARG A 1132 -38.35 -31.06 1.28
C ARG A 1132 -39.36 -31.15 0.12
N GLY A 1133 -39.32 -32.25 -0.61
CA GLY A 1133 -40.36 -32.58 -1.57
C GLY A 1133 -41.67 -32.95 -0.88
N ARG A 1134 -42.71 -32.15 -1.11
CA ARG A 1134 -43.98 -32.62 -1.71
C ARG A 1134 -44.61 -31.49 -2.50
#